data_AF-A0A3B8WSC7-F1
#
_entry.id   AF-A0A3B8WSC7-F1
#
_cell.length_a   1.000
_cell.length_b   1.000
_cell.length_c   1.000
_cell.angle_alpha   90.00
_cell.angle_beta   90.00
_cell.angle_gamma   90.00
#
_symmetry.space_group_name_H-M   'P 1'
#
loop_
_entity.id
_entity.type
_entity.pdbx_description
1 polymer ?
#
loop_
_entity_poly.entity_id
_entity_poly.type
_entity_poly.pdbx_seq_one_letter_code
_entity_poly.pdbx_strand_id
1 'polypeptide(L)'
;MSNDFTQRKVEQSWEPGTLDATRRNIGPIDKEEAAKMTKILGGEILQEKSAPIDYSAFPPRERHYSHRASGRSSSDVASMSSGSAGSDDSKSSSNSSKKSNKVGYATNKGSKPRREDGLPEIDAKERNLMDKLMMHDDYRLKTNYGIFNFVRHFKKNGTELLTRSFVEYSIKNHIDHFQLFVTTVKTIIQISPDTYKSKIVSNPESKFKFLRTVGGWTMKELKLLALDLQEKPDNVTVAMTIPFVKAFYTMLLKIYYLGENSIPRFFKEIYADLMKYPKADQQKLVMLSKQGITEWLYIYTQIIKGMYPLLMRMCSPRYEYFPQFFTIQTANILNFLGITKFDLILPEKKEDINAAKQKAEEEMKKKAEELRKKSPENQRGKKDEIVLTGLKLLEKLFPQAGFDHIESMPDMYPYFQPIYDFRDGYNLLDPLNPLQITVTLLRIIEDLFQGLRNIIFTEEDDGSGSKQTDKLSTVLNEWSVYREELFEKQYGDQLRDFVSQEYSQGDFKSSLFGKKILTNILWQTKFNFLPHFEFEQLLLEKPQNDTKYRPLCMRTDFLRHTFMAISKNIDAVAAKQGLVLGVSNPWAKYEFDIPNAVSKRLDVLLGAKKSAAETAATNANLIKYSLCIVSVLDWWINNPESPAYANSANKIYRINEEDGGPAFSVPVRDDQNKLFADSVKAAAAK
;
A
#
# COMPACT_ATOMS: atom_id res chain seq x y z
N MET A 1 44.93 -15.60 23.84
CA MET A 1 45.20 -15.53 22.39
C MET A 1 43.91 -15.06 21.76
N SER A 2 43.85 -13.76 21.48
CA SER A 2 42.67 -13.04 21.03
C SER A 2 43.06 -12.42 19.69
N ASN A 3 42.50 -12.90 18.59
CA ASN A 3 42.71 -12.31 17.28
C ASN A 3 41.49 -11.46 16.93
N ASP A 4 41.65 -10.17 17.15
CA ASP A 4 40.75 -9.11 16.67
C ASP A 4 40.68 -9.16 15.13
N PHE A 5 39.52 -9.53 14.59
CA PHE A 5 39.15 -9.18 13.23
C PHE A 5 38.69 -7.72 13.20
N THR A 6 39.65 -6.81 13.21
CA THR A 6 39.41 -5.43 12.75
C THR A 6 39.48 -5.45 11.22
N GLN A 7 38.35 -5.69 10.55
CA GLN A 7 38.19 -5.27 9.17
C GLN A 7 38.42 -3.76 9.12
N ARG A 8 39.51 -3.33 8.47
CA ARG A 8 39.73 -1.92 8.17
C ARG A 8 38.55 -1.45 7.32
N LYS A 9 37.76 -0.51 7.85
CA LYS A 9 36.81 0.29 7.07
C LYS A 9 37.61 0.99 5.97
N VAL A 10 37.42 0.61 4.72
CA VAL A 10 37.98 1.36 3.59
C VAL A 10 37.11 2.60 3.38
N GLU A 11 37.50 3.72 3.99
CA GLU A 11 36.98 5.05 3.66
C GLU A 11 37.67 5.58 2.41
N GLN A 12 37.31 5.11 1.21
CA GLN A 12 37.87 5.69 -0.02
C GLN A 12 36.86 5.70 -1.17
N SER A 13 36.25 6.86 -1.39
CA SER A 13 35.41 7.16 -2.57
C SER A 13 35.59 8.64 -2.91
N TRP A 14 35.76 8.95 -4.18
CA TRP A 14 35.99 10.31 -4.69
C TRP A 14 34.76 11.19 -4.48
N GLU A 15 34.93 12.48 -4.22
CA GLU A 15 33.79 13.42 -4.11
C GLU A 15 33.18 13.70 -5.49
N PRO A 16 31.87 13.99 -5.58
CA PRO A 16 31.20 14.16 -6.86
C PRO A 16 31.81 15.32 -7.68
N GLY A 17 32.17 15.05 -8.94
CA GLY A 17 32.79 16.02 -9.85
C GLY A 17 34.32 16.12 -9.73
N THR A 18 34.97 15.37 -8.84
CA THR A 18 36.44 15.41 -8.71
C THR A 18 37.13 14.75 -9.90
N LEU A 19 36.57 13.69 -10.49
CA LEU A 19 37.18 13.05 -11.65
C LEU A 19 37.12 13.95 -12.89
N ASP A 20 35.97 14.62 -13.10
CA ASP A 20 35.79 15.59 -14.18
C ASP A 20 36.67 16.83 -14.03
N ALA A 21 36.81 17.34 -12.79
CA ALA A 21 37.72 18.45 -12.50
C ALA A 21 39.18 18.06 -12.75
N THR A 22 39.56 16.84 -12.35
CA THR A 22 40.91 16.31 -12.55
C THR A 22 41.20 16.12 -14.04
N ARG A 23 40.23 15.62 -14.82
CA ARG A 23 40.32 15.49 -16.30
C ARG A 23 40.50 16.85 -16.99
N ARG A 24 39.78 17.88 -16.55
CA ARG A 24 39.94 19.25 -17.10
C ARG A 24 41.30 19.84 -16.77
N ASN A 25 41.86 19.52 -15.61
CA ASN A 25 43.17 20.02 -15.18
C ASN A 25 44.35 19.30 -15.83
N ILE A 26 44.22 17.99 -16.13
CA ILE A 26 45.30 17.21 -16.75
C ILE A 26 45.32 17.39 -18.28
N GLY A 27 44.18 17.70 -18.90
CA GLY A 27 44.08 17.85 -20.36
C GLY A 27 44.02 16.51 -21.11
N PRO A 28 43.99 16.52 -22.45
CA PRO A 28 43.94 15.29 -23.24
C PRO A 28 45.27 14.52 -23.14
N ILE A 29 45.23 13.34 -22.51
CA ILE A 29 46.37 12.41 -22.44
C ILE A 29 46.21 11.35 -23.52
N ASP A 30 47.32 11.00 -24.17
CA ASP A 30 47.35 9.94 -25.16
C ASP A 30 47.21 8.54 -24.51
N LYS A 31 46.58 7.59 -25.22
CA LYS A 31 46.24 6.26 -24.67
C LYS A 31 47.47 5.47 -24.22
N GLU A 32 48.59 5.65 -24.89
CA GLU A 32 49.86 5.00 -24.54
C GLU A 32 50.47 5.58 -23.26
N GLU A 33 50.32 6.89 -23.07
CA GLU A 33 50.82 7.62 -21.91
C GLU A 33 49.98 7.31 -20.66
N ALA A 34 48.65 7.24 -20.82
CA ALA A 34 47.73 6.81 -19.76
C ALA A 34 48.05 5.38 -19.28
N ALA A 35 48.27 4.44 -20.20
CA ALA A 35 48.64 3.06 -19.86
C ALA A 35 49.99 2.95 -19.14
N LYS A 36 50.95 3.81 -19.51
CA LYS A 36 52.27 3.90 -18.86
C LYS A 36 52.13 4.45 -17.44
N MET A 37 51.30 5.47 -17.24
CA MET A 37 51.02 6.06 -15.93
C MET A 37 50.30 5.09 -14.99
N THR A 38 49.30 4.34 -15.47
CA THR A 38 48.62 3.31 -14.66
C THR A 38 49.61 2.24 -14.16
N LYS A 39 50.57 1.86 -15.00
CA LYS A 39 51.58 0.84 -14.67
C LYS A 39 52.65 1.35 -13.70
N ILE A 40 52.98 2.65 -13.75
CA ILE A 40 53.99 3.28 -12.88
C ILE A 40 53.39 3.67 -11.53
N LEU A 41 52.16 4.20 -11.52
CA LEU A 41 51.54 4.80 -10.34
C LEU A 41 50.87 3.78 -9.40
N GLY A 42 50.49 2.60 -9.88
CA GLY A 42 50.01 1.46 -9.09
C GLY A 42 48.99 1.78 -7.98
N GLY A 43 47.69 1.57 -8.23
CA GLY A 43 46.64 1.76 -7.22
C GLY A 43 45.32 1.06 -7.58
N GLU A 44 44.48 0.85 -6.57
CA GLU A 44 43.09 0.37 -6.75
C GLU A 44 42.21 1.49 -7.33
N ILE A 45 41.31 1.12 -8.24
CA ILE A 45 40.38 2.06 -8.89
C ILE A 45 39.16 2.24 -7.97
N LEU A 46 39.01 3.43 -7.41
CA LEU A 46 37.93 3.80 -6.48
C LEU A 46 36.79 4.51 -7.22
N GLN A 47 35.55 4.35 -6.73
CA GLN A 47 34.36 4.95 -7.34
C GLN A 47 34.05 6.36 -6.78
N GLU A 48 33.42 7.19 -7.61
CA GLU A 48 32.98 8.55 -7.27
C GLU A 48 31.58 8.54 -6.64
N LYS A 49 31.38 9.37 -5.60
CA LYS A 49 30.08 9.55 -4.94
C LYS A 49 29.09 10.26 -5.86
N SER A 50 27.79 10.04 -5.64
CA SER A 50 26.71 10.84 -6.25
C SER A 50 26.66 12.27 -5.72
N ALA A 51 26.35 13.25 -6.57
CA ALA A 51 26.28 14.68 -6.21
C ALA A 51 25.35 14.97 -5.01
N PRO A 52 25.69 15.93 -4.12
CA PRO A 52 24.81 16.33 -3.03
C PRO A 52 23.57 17.05 -3.57
N ILE A 53 22.42 16.75 -2.99
CA ILE A 53 21.13 17.34 -3.40
C ILE A 53 21.01 18.74 -2.82
N ASP A 54 20.70 19.73 -3.67
CA ASP A 54 20.39 21.08 -3.24
C ASP A 54 18.98 21.14 -2.64
N TYR A 55 18.91 21.31 -1.32
CA TYR A 55 17.67 21.37 -0.55
C TYR A 55 16.92 22.70 -0.66
N SER A 56 17.50 23.70 -1.31
CA SER A 56 16.92 25.05 -1.42
C SER A 56 15.91 25.21 -2.57
N ALA A 57 15.88 24.26 -3.52
CA ALA A 57 14.98 24.28 -4.67
C ALA A 57 13.61 23.60 -4.42
N PHE A 58 13.32 23.16 -3.20
CA PHE A 58 12.07 22.45 -2.89
C PHE A 58 10.94 23.38 -2.43
N PRO A 59 9.70 23.21 -2.94
CA PRO A 59 8.54 23.94 -2.43
C PRO A 59 8.23 23.57 -0.97
N PRO A 60 7.77 24.52 -0.14
CA PRO A 60 7.52 24.28 1.28
C PRO A 60 6.39 23.26 1.49
N ARG A 61 6.66 22.24 2.32
CA ARG A 61 5.70 21.20 2.73
C ARG A 61 4.48 21.81 3.42
N GLU A 62 3.30 21.68 2.83
CA GLU A 62 2.02 21.84 3.54
C GLU A 62 1.85 20.73 4.59
N ARG A 63 1.50 21.14 5.81
CA ARG A 63 1.22 20.23 6.93
C ARG A 63 -0.17 19.61 6.75
N HIS A 64 -0.23 18.34 6.39
CA HIS A 64 -1.49 17.58 6.39
C HIS A 64 -1.68 16.78 7.69
N TYR A 65 -2.86 16.97 8.30
CA TYR A 65 -3.37 16.23 9.45
C TYR A 65 -3.67 14.76 9.08
N SER A 66 -3.45 13.87 10.06
CA SER A 66 -3.56 12.41 9.94
C SER A 66 -4.99 11.90 9.71
N HIS A 67 -5.15 10.97 8.76
CA HIS A 67 -6.38 10.21 8.52
C HIS A 67 -6.43 8.93 9.38
N ARG A 68 -7.61 8.67 9.97
CA ARG A 68 -7.92 7.53 10.85
C ARG A 68 -8.07 6.20 10.08
N ALA A 69 -7.73 5.12 10.77
CA ALA A 69 -7.86 3.71 10.41
C ALA A 69 -9.32 3.26 10.17
N SER A 70 -9.54 2.49 9.10
CA SER A 70 -10.79 1.81 8.77
C SER A 70 -10.88 0.44 9.44
N GLY A 71 -11.67 0.34 10.50
CA GLY A 71 -12.22 -0.93 10.97
C GLY A 71 -13.40 -1.38 10.10
N ARG A 72 -13.76 -2.67 10.18
CA ARG A 72 -14.89 -3.29 9.46
C ARG A 72 -16.15 -2.40 9.46
N SER A 73 -16.72 -2.16 8.29
CA SER A 73 -17.91 -1.31 8.11
C SER A 73 -19.15 -1.99 8.70
N SER A 74 -20.10 -1.21 9.24
CA SER A 74 -21.38 -1.75 9.78
C SER A 74 -22.17 -2.57 8.75
N SER A 75 -21.94 -2.32 7.45
CA SER A 75 -22.51 -3.09 6.34
C SER A 75 -21.95 -4.52 6.19
N ASP A 76 -20.70 -4.76 6.59
CA ASP A 76 -20.10 -6.10 6.59
C ASP A 76 -20.62 -6.93 7.77
N VAL A 77 -21.03 -6.27 8.85
CA VAL A 77 -21.49 -6.95 10.06
C VAL A 77 -23.00 -7.22 10.07
N ALA A 78 -23.80 -6.39 9.39
CA ALA A 78 -25.22 -6.66 9.15
C ALA A 78 -25.47 -7.96 8.35
N SER A 79 -24.51 -8.36 7.51
CA SER A 79 -24.56 -9.65 6.81
C SER A 79 -24.20 -10.86 7.68
N MET A 80 -23.45 -10.67 8.77
CA MET A 80 -23.13 -11.77 9.68
C MET A 80 -24.25 -12.03 10.69
N SER A 81 -24.91 -10.97 11.16
CA SER A 81 -26.03 -11.09 12.13
C SER A 81 -27.34 -11.62 11.52
N SER A 82 -27.42 -11.70 10.19
CA SER A 82 -28.51 -12.36 9.46
C SER A 82 -28.23 -13.83 9.13
N GLY A 83 -26.98 -14.31 9.26
CA GLY A 83 -26.56 -15.68 8.98
C GLY A 83 -26.52 -16.63 10.18
N SER A 84 -26.53 -16.11 11.41
CA SER A 84 -26.56 -16.95 12.63
C SER A 84 -27.99 -17.26 13.08
N ALA A 85 -28.71 -18.04 12.26
CA ALA A 85 -29.91 -18.75 12.64
C ALA A 85 -29.92 -20.11 11.93
N GLY A 86 -29.08 -21.03 12.39
CA GLY A 86 -29.06 -22.40 11.88
C GLY A 86 -27.67 -23.02 11.86
N SER A 87 -27.28 -23.64 12.97
CA SER A 87 -26.43 -24.85 13.02
C SER A 87 -26.09 -25.13 14.48
N ASP A 88 -26.93 -25.95 15.11
CA ASP A 88 -26.50 -26.78 16.22
C ASP A 88 -25.57 -27.85 15.65
N ASP A 89 -24.35 -27.98 16.20
CA ASP A 89 -23.81 -29.30 16.42
C ASP A 89 -22.90 -29.35 17.65
N SER A 90 -22.91 -30.53 18.24
CA SER A 90 -22.76 -30.83 19.65
C SER A 90 -21.35 -31.29 20.02
N LYS A 91 -20.91 -30.96 21.24
CA LYS A 91 -20.33 -31.90 22.23
C LYS A 91 -19.94 -31.17 23.51
N SER A 92 -20.75 -31.39 24.55
CA SER A 92 -20.45 -31.13 25.95
C SER A 92 -20.72 -32.41 26.73
N SER A 93 -19.76 -32.85 27.54
CA SER A 93 -19.91 -33.96 28.50
C SER A 93 -20.30 -33.43 29.88
N SER A 94 -21.59 -33.61 30.19
CA SER A 94 -22.18 -34.04 31.47
C SER A 94 -21.51 -33.69 32.82
N ASN A 95 -22.27 -33.12 33.76
CA ASN A 95 -23.08 -33.96 34.68
C ASN A 95 -24.17 -33.22 35.49
N SER A 96 -25.35 -33.87 35.55
CA SER A 96 -26.41 -33.93 36.60
C SER A 96 -26.90 -32.62 37.27
N SER A 97 -28.20 -32.30 37.36
CA SER A 97 -29.36 -33.19 37.58
C SER A 97 -30.72 -32.46 37.38
N LYS A 98 -31.58 -33.08 36.54
CA LYS A 98 -33.04 -33.38 36.69
C LYS A 98 -33.86 -32.52 37.69
N LYS A 99 -34.96 -31.86 37.32
CA LYS A 99 -36.33 -32.31 36.89
C LYS A 99 -37.14 -31.00 36.66
N SER A 100 -38.22 -30.85 35.88
CA SER A 100 -38.99 -31.64 34.91
C SER A 100 -40.12 -30.72 34.38
N ASN A 101 -40.31 -30.72 33.05
CA ASN A 101 -41.52 -30.48 32.25
C ASN A 101 -42.71 -29.64 32.80
N LYS A 102 -43.07 -28.57 32.09
CA LYS A 102 -44.15 -28.59 31.07
C LYS A 102 -44.24 -27.28 30.29
N VAL A 103 -44.60 -27.45 29.02
CA VAL A 103 -44.75 -26.47 27.96
C VAL A 103 -45.88 -25.48 28.27
N GLY A 104 -45.58 -24.19 28.15
CA GLY A 104 -46.54 -23.10 28.17
C GLY A 104 -45.86 -21.84 27.63
N TYR A 105 -46.48 -21.20 26.65
CA TYR A 105 -46.05 -19.94 26.05
C TYR A 105 -45.60 -18.94 27.12
N ALA A 106 -44.29 -18.72 27.23
CA ALA A 106 -43.72 -17.81 28.22
C ALA A 106 -43.41 -16.45 27.58
N THR A 107 -44.35 -15.55 27.80
CA THR A 107 -44.22 -14.10 27.92
C THR A 107 -42.81 -13.61 28.30
N ASN A 108 -42.38 -12.56 27.61
CA ASN A 108 -41.31 -11.62 27.95
C ASN A 108 -40.93 -11.58 29.44
N LYS A 109 -39.84 -12.26 29.82
CA LYS A 109 -39.08 -11.96 31.04
C LYS A 109 -37.59 -12.01 30.74
N GLY A 110 -36.99 -10.83 30.61
CA GLY A 110 -35.56 -10.64 30.40
C GLY A 110 -35.11 -9.19 30.58
N SER A 111 -35.79 -8.41 31.44
CA SER A 111 -35.26 -7.13 31.93
C SER A 111 -34.58 -7.39 33.26
N LYS A 112 -33.25 -7.32 33.31
CA LYS A 112 -32.51 -7.25 34.58
C LYS A 112 -33.01 -6.05 35.40
N PRO A 113 -32.93 -6.10 36.74
CA PRO A 113 -33.30 -4.96 37.58
C PRO A 113 -32.42 -3.76 37.20
N ARG A 114 -33.07 -2.64 36.87
CA ARG A 114 -32.42 -1.33 36.73
C ARG A 114 -32.36 -0.70 38.11
N ARG A 115 -31.27 0.02 38.40
CA ARG A 115 -31.20 0.85 39.61
C ARG A 115 -32.23 1.98 39.53
N GLU A 116 -32.53 2.64 40.65
CA GLU A 116 -33.43 3.81 40.69
C GLU A 116 -32.98 4.95 39.74
N ASP A 117 -31.70 4.97 39.37
CA ASP A 117 -31.11 5.90 38.40
C ASP A 117 -31.34 5.51 36.91
N GLY A 118 -32.03 4.39 36.64
CA GLY A 118 -32.35 3.91 35.31
C GLY A 118 -31.21 3.19 34.57
N LEU A 119 -30.03 3.04 35.18
CA LEU A 119 -28.87 2.35 34.60
C LEU A 119 -28.88 0.85 34.93
N PRO A 120 -28.34 0.00 34.03
CA PRO A 120 -28.22 -1.43 34.29
C PRO A 120 -27.17 -1.71 35.36
N GLU A 121 -27.37 -2.78 36.11
CA GLU A 121 -26.35 -3.36 36.99
C GLU A 121 -25.27 -4.06 36.16
N ILE A 122 -24.03 -3.60 36.30
CA ILE A 122 -22.85 -4.05 35.56
C ILE A 122 -21.78 -4.46 36.58
N ASP A 123 -21.03 -5.51 36.26
CA ASP A 123 -19.89 -5.93 37.07
C ASP A 123 -18.85 -4.80 37.25
N ALA A 124 -18.17 -4.77 38.40
CA ALA A 124 -17.24 -3.70 38.74
C ALA A 124 -16.07 -3.61 37.74
N LYS A 125 -15.59 -4.74 37.21
CA LYS A 125 -14.51 -4.77 36.22
C LYS A 125 -14.94 -4.11 34.91
N GLU A 126 -16.11 -4.50 34.40
CA GLU A 126 -16.70 -3.99 33.17
C GLU A 126 -17.00 -2.48 33.30
N ARG A 127 -17.57 -2.06 34.42
CA ARG A 127 -17.83 -0.65 34.74
C ARG A 127 -16.55 0.19 34.72
N ASN A 128 -15.46 -0.32 35.28
CA ASN A 128 -14.17 0.37 35.28
C ASN A 128 -13.58 0.52 33.86
N LEU A 129 -13.77 -0.47 32.98
CA LEU A 129 -13.35 -0.37 31.58
C LEU A 129 -14.17 0.67 30.80
N MET A 130 -15.49 0.68 30.99
CA MET A 130 -16.36 1.70 30.38
C MET A 130 -16.01 3.11 30.85
N ASP A 131 -15.73 3.28 32.16
CA ASP A 131 -15.30 4.57 32.71
C ASP A 131 -13.95 5.03 32.13
N LYS A 132 -12.97 4.13 32.02
CA LYS A 132 -11.67 4.44 31.39
C LYS A 132 -11.84 4.90 29.95
N LEU A 133 -12.72 4.26 29.19
CA LEU A 133 -13.03 4.64 27.82
C LEU A 133 -13.68 6.03 27.76
N MET A 134 -14.64 6.32 28.64
CA MET A 134 -15.28 7.64 28.72
C MET A 134 -14.30 8.77 29.10
N MET A 135 -13.22 8.45 29.82
CA MET A 135 -12.16 9.39 30.20
C MET A 135 -11.07 9.56 29.13
N HIS A 136 -11.03 8.70 28.11
CA HIS A 136 -9.99 8.73 27.08
C HIS A 136 -10.10 10.00 26.21
N ASP A 137 -8.96 10.51 25.73
CA ASP A 137 -8.85 11.78 25.00
C ASP A 137 -9.62 11.80 23.67
N ASP A 138 -9.94 10.64 23.13
CA ASP A 138 -10.78 10.49 21.93
C ASP A 138 -12.27 10.77 22.19
N TYR A 139 -12.75 10.65 23.44
CA TYR A 139 -14.18 10.76 23.80
C TYR A 139 -14.44 11.94 24.76
N ARG A 140 -13.54 12.18 25.73
CA ARG A 140 -13.58 13.33 26.67
C ARG A 140 -14.91 13.51 27.41
N LEU A 141 -15.64 12.41 27.63
CA LEU A 141 -16.96 12.41 28.25
C LEU A 141 -16.89 12.62 29.77
N LYS A 142 -15.87 12.03 30.42
CA LYS A 142 -15.59 12.15 31.86
C LYS A 142 -14.22 12.79 32.07
N THR A 143 -14.04 13.51 33.18
CA THR A 143 -12.76 14.14 33.51
C THR A 143 -11.71 13.08 33.82
N ASN A 144 -10.53 13.21 33.21
CA ASN A 144 -9.38 12.36 33.49
C ASN A 144 -8.39 13.10 34.42
N TYR A 145 -8.24 12.62 35.65
CA TYR A 145 -7.29 13.12 36.64
C TYR A 145 -5.98 12.32 36.66
N GLY A 146 -5.74 11.46 35.65
CA GLY A 146 -4.55 10.63 35.55
C GLY A 146 -4.41 9.67 36.74
N ILE A 147 -3.25 9.68 37.40
CA ILE A 147 -2.98 8.87 38.60
C ILE A 147 -3.91 9.21 39.79
N PHE A 148 -4.55 10.39 39.78
CA PHE A 148 -5.47 10.84 40.84
C PHE A 148 -6.95 10.56 40.54
N ASN A 149 -7.25 9.65 39.62
CA ASN A 149 -8.64 9.28 39.29
C ASN A 149 -9.44 8.72 40.48
N PHE A 150 -8.81 8.36 41.60
CA PHE A 150 -9.51 8.00 42.84
C PHE A 150 -10.30 9.19 43.44
N VAL A 151 -9.89 10.43 43.18
CA VAL A 151 -10.50 11.66 43.73
C VAL A 151 -11.99 11.79 43.36
N ARG A 152 -12.41 11.21 42.23
CA ARG A 152 -13.81 11.18 41.79
C ARG A 152 -14.76 10.48 42.77
N HIS A 153 -14.26 9.56 43.60
CA HIS A 153 -15.11 8.86 44.58
C HIS A 153 -15.45 9.75 45.79
N PHE A 154 -14.69 10.83 46.02
CA PHE A 154 -14.95 11.79 47.10
C PHE A 154 -15.98 12.86 46.71
N LYS A 155 -16.31 13.02 45.42
CA LYS A 155 -17.36 13.91 44.93
C LYS A 155 -18.68 13.15 44.85
N LYS A 156 -19.78 13.75 45.32
CA LYS A 156 -21.14 13.18 45.18
C LYS A 156 -21.41 12.88 43.69
N ASN A 157 -21.75 11.63 43.38
CA ASN A 157 -21.93 11.11 42.01
C ASN A 157 -20.71 11.26 41.08
N GLY A 158 -19.50 11.48 41.62
CA GLY A 158 -18.33 11.84 40.82
C GLY A 158 -17.85 10.77 39.83
N THR A 159 -18.20 9.50 40.05
CA THR A 159 -17.94 8.43 39.07
C THR A 159 -18.85 8.51 37.85
N GLU A 160 -20.00 9.18 37.92
CA GLU A 160 -20.98 9.29 36.84
C GLU A 160 -21.14 10.71 36.29
N LEU A 161 -20.41 11.70 36.83
CA LEU A 161 -20.42 13.08 36.32
C LEU A 161 -19.75 13.18 34.95
N LEU A 162 -20.37 13.93 34.05
CA LEU A 162 -19.81 14.27 32.74
C LEU A 162 -19.03 15.58 32.80
N THR A 163 -18.13 15.80 31.84
CA THR A 163 -17.41 17.06 31.73
C THR A 163 -18.34 18.19 31.28
N ARG A 164 -18.19 19.37 31.87
CA ARG A 164 -18.88 20.58 31.42
C ARG A 164 -18.65 20.84 29.93
N SER A 165 -17.40 20.66 29.47
CA SER A 165 -17.02 20.87 28.08
C SER A 165 -17.82 20.00 27.11
N PHE A 166 -18.02 18.72 27.46
CA PHE A 166 -18.85 17.82 26.68
C PHE A 166 -20.31 18.29 26.62
N VAL A 167 -20.90 18.65 27.77
CA VAL A 167 -22.32 19.03 27.86
C VAL A 167 -22.63 20.34 27.13
N GLU A 168 -21.81 21.37 27.34
CA GLU A 168 -22.04 22.69 26.74
C GLU A 168 -21.64 22.74 25.26
N TYR A 169 -20.48 22.18 24.91
CA TYR A 169 -19.88 22.39 23.58
C TYR A 169 -20.02 21.17 22.67
N SER A 170 -19.68 19.97 23.13
CA SER A 170 -19.71 18.78 22.26
C SER A 170 -21.13 18.39 21.87
N ILE A 171 -22.07 18.35 22.83
CA ILE A 171 -23.50 18.06 22.53
C ILE A 171 -24.07 19.07 21.54
N LYS A 172 -23.81 20.37 21.76
CA LYS A 172 -24.27 21.43 20.85
C LYS A 172 -23.71 21.23 19.43
N ASN A 173 -22.39 21.04 19.33
CA ASN A 173 -21.74 20.80 18.04
C ASN A 173 -22.28 19.56 17.32
N HIS A 174 -22.54 18.47 18.07
CA HIS A 174 -23.14 17.26 17.51
C HIS A 174 -24.55 17.50 16.96
N ILE A 175 -25.36 18.29 17.66
CA ILE A 175 -26.71 18.65 17.21
C ILE A 175 -26.67 19.53 15.97
N ASP A 176 -25.71 20.47 15.89
CA ASP A 176 -25.58 21.40 14.76
C ASP A 176 -25.22 20.64 13.47
N HIS A 177 -24.20 19.77 13.51
CA HIS A 177 -23.84 18.89 12.39
C HIS A 177 -24.99 17.96 12.01
N PHE A 178 -25.67 17.37 13.00
CA PHE A 178 -26.79 16.49 12.73
C PHE A 178 -27.98 17.23 12.09
N GLN A 179 -28.29 18.44 12.57
CA GLN A 179 -29.29 19.32 11.98
C GLN A 179 -28.93 19.69 10.54
N LEU A 180 -27.66 19.98 10.27
CA LEU A 180 -27.19 20.35 8.94
C LEU A 180 -27.39 19.20 7.94
N PHE A 181 -27.06 17.97 8.35
CA PHE A 181 -27.33 16.77 7.57
C PHE A 181 -28.82 16.60 7.24
N VAL A 182 -29.69 16.67 8.26
CA VAL A 182 -31.15 16.53 8.08
C VAL A 182 -31.70 17.63 7.17
N THR A 183 -31.24 18.86 7.35
CA THR A 183 -31.66 20.01 6.55
C THR A 183 -31.24 19.83 5.09
N THR A 184 -30.00 19.38 4.85
CA THR A 184 -29.49 19.09 3.50
C THR A 184 -30.35 18.07 2.77
N VAL A 185 -30.69 16.95 3.42
CA VAL A 185 -31.57 15.93 2.84
C VAL A 185 -32.97 16.48 2.56
N LYS A 186 -33.55 17.24 3.48
CA LYS A 186 -34.86 17.88 3.28
C LYS A 186 -34.84 18.87 2.11
N THR A 187 -33.78 19.67 1.98
CA THR A 187 -33.63 20.61 0.87
C THR A 187 -33.55 19.87 -0.46
N ILE A 188 -32.81 18.76 -0.55
CA ILE A 188 -32.76 17.92 -1.76
C ILE A 188 -34.17 17.43 -2.13
N ILE A 189 -34.95 16.95 -1.16
CA ILE A 189 -36.33 16.52 -1.40
C ILE A 189 -37.21 17.68 -1.87
N GLN A 190 -37.08 18.86 -1.26
CA GLN A 190 -37.89 20.04 -1.58
C GLN A 190 -37.65 20.54 -3.01
N ILE A 191 -36.39 20.63 -3.44
CA ILE A 191 -36.02 21.09 -4.79
C ILE A 191 -36.24 20.02 -5.87
N SER A 192 -36.50 18.77 -5.48
CA SER A 192 -36.76 17.69 -6.42
C SER A 192 -38.08 17.93 -7.19
N PRO A 193 -38.16 17.58 -8.48
CA PRO A 193 -39.40 17.63 -9.26
C PRO A 193 -40.50 16.74 -8.67
N ASP A 194 -41.77 17.06 -8.93
CA ASP A 194 -42.91 16.31 -8.37
C ASP A 194 -42.92 14.84 -8.79
N THR A 195 -42.50 14.55 -10.02
CA THR A 195 -42.33 13.17 -10.51
C THR A 195 -41.28 12.39 -9.71
N TYR A 196 -40.22 13.04 -9.23
CA TYR A 196 -39.21 12.43 -8.36
C TYR A 196 -39.72 12.32 -6.92
N LYS A 197 -40.46 13.31 -6.42
CA LYS A 197 -41.13 13.24 -5.11
C LYS A 197 -42.11 12.07 -5.03
N SER A 198 -42.88 11.81 -6.09
CA SER A 198 -43.74 10.62 -6.17
C SER A 198 -42.94 9.32 -6.08
N LYS A 199 -41.78 9.24 -6.75
CA LYS A 199 -40.88 8.08 -6.64
C LYS A 199 -40.32 7.90 -5.23
N ILE A 200 -39.96 8.98 -4.54
CA ILE A 200 -39.51 8.92 -3.14
C ILE A 200 -40.57 8.22 -2.27
N VAL A 201 -41.86 8.50 -2.49
CA VAL A 201 -42.97 7.93 -1.71
C VAL A 201 -43.22 6.47 -2.07
N SER A 202 -43.29 6.14 -3.36
CA SER A 202 -43.78 4.84 -3.83
C SER A 202 -42.71 3.77 -4.05
N ASN A 203 -41.46 4.17 -4.36
CA ASN A 203 -40.43 3.22 -4.78
C ASN A 203 -39.74 2.54 -3.56
N PRO A 204 -39.61 1.19 -3.56
CA PRO A 204 -38.99 0.44 -2.47
C PRO A 204 -37.45 0.48 -2.43
N GLU A 205 -36.78 1.09 -3.42
CA GLU A 205 -35.32 1.20 -3.48
C GLU A 205 -34.72 1.84 -2.23
N SER A 206 -33.58 1.33 -1.78
CA SER A 206 -32.92 1.75 -0.54
C SER A 206 -32.63 3.25 -0.48
N LYS A 207 -32.26 3.91 -1.59
CA LYS A 207 -32.03 5.37 -1.63
C LYS A 207 -33.30 6.19 -1.37
N PHE A 208 -34.47 5.71 -1.82
CA PHE A 208 -35.75 6.37 -1.58
C PHE A 208 -36.27 6.11 -0.17
N LYS A 209 -36.06 4.91 0.39
CA LYS A 209 -36.29 4.62 1.81
C LYS A 209 -35.43 5.51 2.72
N PHE A 210 -34.16 5.71 2.37
CA PHE A 210 -33.25 6.63 3.04
C PHE A 210 -33.80 8.06 3.04
N LEU A 211 -34.16 8.61 1.86
CA LEU A 211 -34.73 9.95 1.74
C LEU A 211 -36.01 10.13 2.57
N ARG A 212 -36.93 9.17 2.52
CA ARG A 212 -38.15 9.21 3.34
C ARG A 212 -37.86 9.21 4.83
N THR A 213 -36.94 8.34 5.26
CA THR A 213 -36.63 8.16 6.67
C THR A 213 -36.00 9.42 7.25
N VAL A 214 -34.94 9.94 6.62
CA VAL A 214 -34.27 11.17 7.08
C VAL A 214 -35.12 12.41 6.84
N GLY A 215 -35.87 12.46 5.75
CA GLY A 215 -36.81 13.56 5.45
C GLY A 215 -37.92 13.69 6.49
N GLY A 216 -38.34 12.59 7.12
CA GLY A 216 -39.33 12.58 8.20
C GLY A 216 -38.79 12.98 9.58
N TRP A 217 -37.48 13.16 9.74
CA TRP A 217 -36.89 13.47 11.04
C TRP A 217 -37.20 14.89 11.52
N THR A 218 -37.45 15.04 12.81
CA THR A 218 -37.60 16.33 13.47
C THR A 218 -36.58 16.47 14.59
N MET A 219 -35.94 17.63 14.66
CA MET A 219 -34.86 17.88 15.63
C MET A 219 -35.36 18.58 16.90
N LYS A 220 -36.68 18.81 17.02
CA LYS A 220 -37.29 19.60 18.10
C LYS A 220 -37.08 18.92 19.46
N GLU A 221 -37.46 17.66 19.57
CA GLU A 221 -37.33 16.88 20.82
C GLU A 221 -35.87 16.78 21.25
N LEU A 222 -34.97 16.42 20.32
CA LEU A 222 -33.54 16.29 20.61
C LEU A 222 -32.92 17.60 21.09
N LYS A 223 -33.31 18.74 20.52
CA LYS A 223 -32.85 20.07 20.94
C LYS A 223 -33.37 20.45 22.33
N LEU A 224 -34.63 20.15 22.63
CA LEU A 224 -35.19 20.41 23.96
C LEU A 224 -34.44 19.61 25.04
N LEU A 225 -34.24 18.31 24.82
CA LEU A 225 -33.48 17.46 25.74
C LEU A 225 -32.03 17.91 25.92
N ALA A 226 -31.43 18.50 24.89
CA ALA A 226 -30.08 19.06 25.00
C ALA A 226 -30.05 20.35 25.81
N LEU A 227 -31.05 21.23 25.66
CA LEU A 227 -31.19 22.44 26.47
C LEU A 227 -31.38 22.10 27.95
N ASP A 228 -32.19 21.09 28.25
CA ASP A 228 -32.41 20.62 29.63
C ASP A 228 -31.09 20.15 30.27
N LEU A 229 -30.22 19.47 29.52
CA LEU A 229 -28.89 19.07 30.00
C LEU A 229 -27.96 20.28 30.18
N GLN A 230 -28.11 21.32 29.36
CA GLN A 230 -27.27 22.52 29.37
C GLN A 230 -27.68 23.55 30.43
N GLU A 231 -28.83 23.39 31.10
CA GLU A 231 -29.27 24.30 32.16
C GLU A 231 -28.31 24.26 33.37
N LYS A 232 -27.80 23.07 33.73
CA LYS A 232 -26.89 22.85 34.87
C LYS A 232 -25.74 21.90 34.49
N PRO A 233 -24.81 22.34 33.62
CA PRO A 233 -23.85 21.46 32.97
C PRO A 233 -22.85 20.82 33.95
N ASP A 234 -22.55 21.47 35.08
CA ASP A 234 -21.61 20.97 36.10
C ASP A 234 -22.14 19.78 36.91
N ASN A 235 -23.45 19.52 36.85
CA ASN A 235 -24.12 18.49 37.64
C ASN A 235 -24.70 17.35 36.78
N VAL A 236 -24.43 17.35 35.49
CA VAL A 236 -24.96 16.33 34.58
C VAL A 236 -24.27 15.00 34.82
N THR A 237 -25.07 13.98 35.08
CA THR A 237 -24.63 12.59 35.23
C THR A 237 -24.96 11.77 34.00
N VAL A 238 -24.31 10.61 33.83
CA VAL A 238 -24.63 9.66 32.76
C VAL A 238 -26.13 9.32 32.74
N ALA A 239 -26.74 9.08 33.90
CA ALA A 239 -28.17 8.76 34.02
C ALA A 239 -29.08 9.89 33.46
N MET A 240 -28.75 11.15 33.73
CA MET A 240 -29.52 12.30 33.23
C MET A 240 -29.49 12.41 31.70
N THR A 241 -28.45 11.87 31.05
CA THR A 241 -28.34 11.88 29.58
C THR A 241 -29.16 10.78 28.88
N ILE A 242 -29.79 9.86 29.62
CA ILE A 242 -30.54 8.73 29.04
C ILE A 242 -31.59 9.19 28.02
N PRO A 243 -32.49 10.18 28.32
CA PRO A 243 -33.49 10.61 27.35
C PRO A 243 -32.86 11.14 26.06
N PHE A 244 -31.81 11.96 26.19
CA PHE A 244 -31.08 12.53 25.05
C PHE A 244 -30.41 11.45 24.20
N VAL A 245 -29.63 10.55 24.81
CA VAL A 245 -28.93 9.45 24.12
C VAL A 245 -29.93 8.52 23.43
N LYS A 246 -31.07 8.25 24.08
CA LYS A 246 -32.14 7.45 23.50
C LYS A 246 -32.74 8.13 22.26
N ALA A 247 -33.13 9.39 22.35
CA ALA A 247 -33.67 10.14 21.21
C ALA A 247 -32.65 10.21 20.05
N PHE A 248 -31.39 10.49 20.38
CA PHE A 248 -30.29 10.63 19.42
C PHE A 248 -30.04 9.35 18.62
N TYR A 249 -29.79 8.22 19.31
CA TYR A 249 -29.51 6.95 18.64
C TYR A 249 -30.75 6.34 17.98
N THR A 250 -31.95 6.69 18.46
CA THR A 250 -33.19 6.23 17.82
C THR A 250 -33.35 6.74 16.40
N MET A 251 -32.89 7.95 16.13
CA MET A 251 -32.85 8.49 14.78
C MET A 251 -31.73 7.82 13.98
N LEU A 252 -30.49 7.86 14.47
CA LEU A 252 -29.32 7.46 13.68
C LEU A 252 -29.26 5.96 13.39
N LEU A 253 -29.68 5.08 14.31
CA LEU A 253 -29.58 3.64 14.08
C LEU A 253 -30.48 3.13 12.95
N LYS A 254 -31.56 3.86 12.63
CA LYS A 254 -32.42 3.52 11.48
C LYS A 254 -31.63 3.47 10.17
N ILE A 255 -30.56 4.26 10.05
CA ILE A 255 -29.73 4.31 8.84
C ILE A 255 -28.29 3.84 9.08
N TYR A 256 -27.85 3.65 10.32
CA TYR A 256 -26.48 3.24 10.66
C TYR A 256 -26.03 1.92 10.01
N TYR A 257 -26.92 0.93 9.94
CA TYR A 257 -26.61 -0.39 9.40
C TYR A 257 -26.51 -0.43 7.87
N LEU A 258 -26.87 0.66 7.17
CA LEU A 258 -26.57 0.81 5.75
C LEU A 258 -25.06 0.81 5.48
N GLY A 259 -24.24 1.26 6.44
CA GLY A 259 -22.80 1.37 6.26
C GLY A 259 -22.33 2.79 5.98
N GLU A 260 -21.06 3.03 6.28
CA GLU A 260 -20.35 4.29 6.02
C GLU A 260 -20.45 4.73 4.55
N ASN A 261 -20.31 3.78 3.61
CA ASN A 261 -20.19 4.05 2.17
C ASN A 261 -21.53 4.12 1.41
N SER A 262 -22.59 3.54 1.97
CA SER A 262 -23.89 3.43 1.27
C SER A 262 -24.61 4.77 1.16
N ILE A 263 -24.58 5.57 2.21
CA ILE A 263 -25.21 6.91 2.20
C ILE A 263 -24.50 7.85 1.22
N PRO A 264 -23.15 7.93 1.18
CA PRO A 264 -22.45 8.67 0.14
C PRO A 264 -22.77 8.21 -1.28
N ARG A 265 -22.92 6.90 -1.48
CA ARG A 265 -23.36 6.33 -2.75
C ARG A 265 -24.79 6.79 -3.10
N PHE A 266 -25.72 6.78 -2.15
CA PHE A 266 -27.07 7.28 -2.36
C PHE A 266 -27.07 8.75 -2.77
N PHE A 267 -26.29 9.63 -2.13
CA PHE A 267 -26.17 11.03 -2.57
C PHE A 267 -25.69 11.17 -4.02
N LYS A 268 -24.71 10.35 -4.45
CA LYS A 268 -24.24 10.35 -5.85
C LYS A 268 -25.31 9.86 -6.83
N GLU A 269 -26.05 8.81 -6.48
CA GLU A 269 -27.14 8.28 -7.30
C GLU A 269 -28.31 9.27 -7.39
N ILE A 270 -28.69 9.90 -6.28
CA ILE A 270 -29.73 10.94 -6.23
C ILE A 270 -29.32 12.13 -7.09
N TYR A 271 -28.06 12.58 -7.00
CA TYR A 271 -27.52 13.62 -7.86
C TYR A 271 -27.65 13.24 -9.35
N ALA A 272 -27.20 12.05 -9.73
CA ALA A 272 -27.28 11.57 -11.11
C ALA A 272 -28.73 11.45 -11.62
N ASP A 273 -29.66 11.06 -10.76
CA ASP A 273 -31.09 10.99 -11.12
C ASP A 273 -31.71 12.38 -11.28
N LEU A 274 -31.36 13.33 -10.42
CA LEU A 274 -31.89 14.70 -10.49
C LEU A 274 -31.30 15.48 -11.67
N MET A 275 -30.06 15.22 -12.07
CA MET A 275 -29.44 15.83 -13.25
C MET A 275 -30.11 15.45 -14.58
N LYS A 276 -30.92 14.39 -14.62
CA LYS A 276 -31.71 14.01 -15.81
C LYS A 276 -32.87 14.97 -16.09
N TYR A 277 -33.23 15.83 -15.13
CA TYR A 277 -34.33 16.77 -15.30
C TYR A 277 -33.82 18.11 -15.85
N PRO A 278 -34.44 18.66 -16.91
CA PRO A 278 -33.94 19.83 -17.62
C PRO A 278 -33.96 21.14 -16.81
N LYS A 279 -34.69 21.19 -15.69
CA LYS A 279 -34.79 22.36 -14.79
C LYS A 279 -33.94 22.22 -13.51
N ALA A 280 -33.03 21.24 -13.46
CA ALA A 280 -32.21 20.99 -12.28
C ALA A 280 -31.10 22.04 -12.11
N ASP A 281 -31.02 22.65 -10.93
CA ASP A 281 -29.91 23.55 -10.56
C ASP A 281 -28.67 22.73 -10.21
N GLN A 282 -27.79 22.56 -11.21
CA GLN A 282 -26.60 21.73 -11.09
C GLN A 282 -25.67 22.20 -9.97
N GLN A 283 -25.44 23.51 -9.82
CA GLN A 283 -24.52 24.04 -8.81
C GLN A 283 -25.02 23.76 -7.40
N LYS A 284 -26.32 24.02 -7.16
CA LYS A 284 -26.95 23.77 -5.88
C LYS A 284 -27.02 22.28 -5.54
N LEU A 285 -27.28 21.41 -6.52
CA LEU A 285 -27.31 19.96 -6.32
C LEU A 285 -25.93 19.37 -6.01
N VAL A 286 -24.86 19.84 -6.68
CA VAL A 286 -23.49 19.43 -6.35
C VAL A 286 -23.12 19.86 -4.93
N MET A 287 -23.44 21.10 -4.56
CA MET A 287 -23.16 21.63 -3.23
C MET A 287 -23.87 20.80 -2.15
N LEU A 288 -25.18 20.59 -2.27
CA LEU A 288 -25.97 19.81 -1.31
C LEU A 288 -25.51 18.34 -1.23
N SER A 289 -25.14 17.73 -2.36
CA SER A 289 -24.66 16.35 -2.37
C SER A 289 -23.32 16.21 -1.65
N LYS A 290 -22.37 17.12 -1.92
CA LYS A 290 -21.07 17.15 -1.21
C LYS A 290 -21.27 17.40 0.28
N GLN A 291 -22.12 18.36 0.64
CA GLN A 291 -22.43 18.67 2.03
C GLN A 291 -23.05 17.46 2.75
N GLY A 292 -24.04 16.80 2.14
CA GLY A 292 -24.67 15.61 2.72
C GLY A 292 -23.69 14.45 2.94
N ILE A 293 -22.76 14.25 2.00
CA ILE A 293 -21.67 13.27 2.13
C ILE A 293 -20.75 13.61 3.29
N THR A 294 -20.25 14.86 3.34
CA THR A 294 -19.30 15.30 4.37
C THR A 294 -19.92 15.23 5.76
N GLU A 295 -21.16 15.70 5.93
CA GLU A 295 -21.86 15.66 7.22
C GLU A 295 -22.14 14.22 7.66
N TRP A 296 -22.53 13.32 6.73
CA TRP A 296 -22.70 11.92 7.08
C TRP A 296 -21.40 11.27 7.58
N LEU A 297 -20.29 11.51 6.88
CA LEU A 297 -18.98 10.98 7.30
C LEU A 297 -18.58 11.52 8.68
N TYR A 298 -18.84 12.80 8.95
CA TYR A 298 -18.61 13.39 10.28
C TYR A 298 -19.51 12.75 11.35
N ILE A 299 -20.82 12.61 11.08
CA ILE A 299 -21.78 11.94 11.98
C ILE A 299 -21.31 10.52 12.30
N TYR A 300 -20.95 9.73 11.27
CA TYR A 300 -20.54 8.34 11.44
C TYR A 300 -19.23 8.21 12.22
N THR A 301 -18.21 8.99 11.86
CA THR A 301 -16.84 8.81 12.38
C THR A 301 -16.56 9.55 13.69
N GLN A 302 -17.22 10.68 13.93
CA GLN A 302 -17.00 11.52 15.11
C GLN A 302 -18.15 11.47 16.10
N ILE A 303 -19.40 11.55 15.63
CA ILE A 303 -20.54 11.69 16.54
C ILE A 303 -21.02 10.33 17.07
N ILE A 304 -21.36 9.38 16.17
CA ILE A 304 -21.80 8.03 16.55
C ILE A 304 -20.72 7.34 17.37
N LYS A 305 -19.45 7.48 16.96
CA LYS A 305 -18.29 7.00 17.71
C LYS A 305 -18.09 7.78 19.02
N GLY A 306 -18.13 9.11 19.01
CA GLY A 306 -17.91 9.91 20.22
C GLY A 306 -18.91 9.59 21.35
N MET A 307 -20.15 9.26 20.98
CA MET A 307 -21.25 9.04 21.91
C MET A 307 -21.45 7.58 22.33
N TYR A 308 -20.84 6.59 21.66
CA TYR A 308 -21.17 5.18 21.92
C TYR A 308 -20.80 4.70 23.33
N PRO A 309 -19.76 5.24 24.03
CA PRO A 309 -19.49 4.82 25.40
C PRO A 309 -20.66 5.09 26.36
N LEU A 310 -21.41 6.19 26.15
CA LEU A 310 -22.62 6.50 26.91
C LEU A 310 -23.72 5.48 26.61
N LEU A 311 -23.96 5.19 25.32
CA LEU A 311 -24.95 4.18 24.92
C LEU A 311 -24.60 2.81 25.51
N MET A 312 -23.33 2.40 25.44
CA MET A 312 -22.84 1.15 26.00
C MET A 312 -23.09 1.08 27.51
N ARG A 313 -22.79 2.15 28.27
CA ARG A 313 -23.04 2.22 29.71
C ARG A 313 -24.52 2.06 30.08
N MET A 314 -25.43 2.46 29.18
CA MET A 314 -26.88 2.44 29.40
C MET A 314 -27.54 1.11 29.01
N CYS A 315 -27.00 0.37 28.04
CA CYS A 315 -27.66 -0.81 27.51
C CYS A 315 -26.84 -2.10 27.55
N SER A 316 -25.52 -2.03 27.72
CA SER A 316 -24.65 -3.21 27.69
C SER A 316 -24.27 -3.69 29.09
N PRO A 317 -24.35 -5.01 29.36
CA PRO A 317 -23.76 -5.60 30.56
C PRO A 317 -22.25 -5.82 30.44
N ARG A 318 -21.65 -5.64 29.26
CA ARG A 318 -20.23 -5.91 28.96
C ARG A 318 -19.60 -4.77 28.17
N TYR A 319 -18.32 -4.56 28.39
CA TYR A 319 -17.49 -3.64 27.63
C TYR A 319 -17.21 -4.21 26.23
N GLU A 320 -17.42 -3.39 25.21
CA GLU A 320 -17.19 -3.74 23.81
C GLU A 320 -16.56 -2.55 23.07
N TYR A 321 -15.64 -2.83 22.15
CA TYR A 321 -15.01 -1.78 21.34
C TYR A 321 -15.91 -1.34 20.16
N PHE A 322 -15.76 -0.10 19.72
CA PHE A 322 -16.34 0.35 18.45
C PHE A 322 -15.60 -0.26 17.25
N PRO A 323 -16.29 -0.74 16.18
CA PRO A 323 -17.75 -0.77 16.00
C PRO A 323 -18.42 -2.07 16.50
N GLN A 324 -17.67 -3.05 17.04
CA GLN A 324 -18.17 -4.36 17.49
C GLN A 324 -19.32 -4.27 18.50
N PHE A 325 -19.35 -3.21 19.32
CA PHE A 325 -20.47 -2.93 20.21
C PHE A 325 -21.83 -2.94 19.51
N PHE A 326 -21.96 -2.31 18.33
CA PHE A 326 -23.22 -2.23 17.59
C PHE A 326 -23.66 -3.58 17.00
N THR A 327 -22.82 -4.60 17.08
CA THR A 327 -23.04 -5.89 16.42
C THR A 327 -23.23 -7.01 17.44
N ILE A 328 -22.43 -7.02 18.50
CA ILE A 328 -22.54 -7.98 19.59
C ILE A 328 -23.74 -7.64 20.48
N GLN A 329 -23.96 -6.35 20.73
CA GLN A 329 -25.00 -5.87 21.65
C GLN A 329 -26.24 -5.34 20.93
N THR A 330 -26.45 -5.67 19.65
CA THR A 330 -27.58 -5.17 18.84
C THR A 330 -28.94 -5.38 19.53
N ALA A 331 -29.17 -6.57 20.11
CA ALA A 331 -30.44 -6.87 20.79
C ALA A 331 -30.67 -5.94 22.01
N ASN A 332 -29.62 -5.71 22.79
CA ASN A 332 -29.68 -4.84 23.97
C ASN A 332 -29.86 -3.37 23.58
N ILE A 333 -29.18 -2.92 22.53
CA ILE A 333 -29.32 -1.57 21.97
C ILE A 333 -30.76 -1.36 21.46
N LEU A 334 -31.29 -2.27 20.65
CA LEU A 334 -32.65 -2.17 20.10
C LEU A 334 -33.72 -2.18 21.21
N ASN A 335 -33.56 -3.02 22.22
CA ASN A 335 -34.45 -3.06 23.38
C ASN A 335 -34.39 -1.75 24.18
N PHE A 336 -33.19 -1.20 24.43
CA PHE A 336 -33.03 0.07 25.13
C PHE A 336 -33.69 1.24 24.39
N LEU A 337 -33.50 1.29 23.07
CA LEU A 337 -34.05 2.35 22.22
C LEU A 337 -35.56 2.16 21.94
N GLY A 338 -36.10 0.95 22.11
CA GLY A 338 -37.50 0.65 21.79
C GLY A 338 -37.75 0.56 20.28
N ILE A 339 -36.77 0.07 19.52
CA ILE A 339 -36.79 -0.03 18.06
C ILE A 339 -36.79 -1.50 17.66
N THR A 340 -37.54 -1.86 16.64
CA THR A 340 -37.54 -3.22 16.10
C THR A 340 -36.60 -3.35 14.91
N LYS A 341 -36.25 -4.58 14.52
CA LYS A 341 -35.43 -4.83 13.33
C LYS A 341 -36.08 -4.28 12.03
N PHE A 342 -37.41 -4.14 12.02
CA PHE A 342 -38.18 -3.66 10.86
C PHE A 342 -38.09 -2.14 10.66
N ASP A 343 -37.72 -1.40 11.71
CA ASP A 343 -37.51 0.04 11.66
C ASP A 343 -36.12 0.41 11.10
N LEU A 344 -35.24 -0.58 10.94
CA LEU A 344 -33.89 -0.42 10.44
C LEU A 344 -33.87 -0.57 8.92
N ILE A 345 -33.18 0.33 8.24
CA ILE A 345 -32.82 0.14 6.85
C ILE A 345 -31.58 -0.73 6.81
N LEU A 346 -31.76 -1.98 6.39
CA LEU A 346 -30.67 -2.93 6.19
C LEU A 346 -30.21 -2.88 4.73
N PRO A 347 -28.92 -3.17 4.46
CA PRO A 347 -28.46 -3.44 3.11
C PRO A 347 -29.30 -4.56 2.49
N GLU A 348 -29.64 -4.45 1.20
CA GLU A 348 -30.40 -5.49 0.49
C GLU A 348 -29.67 -6.84 0.61
N LYS A 349 -30.42 -7.92 0.95
CA LYS A 349 -29.87 -9.23 1.34
C LYS A 349 -28.93 -9.78 0.25
N LYS A 350 -27.76 -10.24 0.69
CA LYS A 350 -26.62 -10.71 -0.11
C LYS A 350 -26.79 -12.07 -0.81
N GLU A 351 -28.01 -12.59 -0.98
CA GLU A 351 -28.21 -13.87 -1.69
C GLU A 351 -27.96 -13.72 -3.20
N ASP A 352 -28.36 -12.61 -3.80
CA ASP A 352 -27.99 -12.29 -5.20
C ASP A 352 -26.56 -11.73 -5.32
N ILE A 353 -25.94 -11.28 -4.23
CA ILE A 353 -24.62 -10.65 -4.27
C ILE A 353 -23.49 -11.68 -4.29
N ASN A 354 -23.63 -12.87 -3.73
CA ASN A 354 -22.58 -13.90 -3.85
C ASN A 354 -22.64 -14.61 -5.21
N ALA A 355 -23.84 -14.89 -5.73
CA ALA A 355 -24.00 -15.45 -7.07
C ALA A 355 -23.69 -14.42 -8.17
N ALA A 356 -24.07 -13.14 -7.98
CA ALA A 356 -23.68 -12.06 -8.90
C ALA A 356 -22.27 -11.56 -8.65
N LYS A 357 -21.64 -11.70 -7.48
CA LYS A 357 -20.19 -11.47 -7.34
C LYS A 357 -19.41 -12.59 -7.96
N GLN A 358 -19.76 -13.87 -7.79
CA GLN A 358 -19.08 -14.95 -8.49
C GLN A 358 -19.32 -14.86 -10.01
N LYS A 359 -20.55 -14.58 -10.46
CA LYS A 359 -20.82 -14.34 -11.89
C LYS A 359 -20.29 -13.01 -12.42
N ALA A 360 -20.21 -11.94 -11.63
CA ALA A 360 -19.61 -10.67 -12.06
C ALA A 360 -18.11 -10.61 -11.82
N GLU A 361 -17.53 -11.50 -11.03
CA GLU A 361 -16.08 -11.69 -10.85
C GLU A 361 -15.59 -12.75 -11.84
N GLU A 362 -16.41 -13.71 -12.26
CA GLU A 362 -16.19 -14.54 -13.45
C GLU A 362 -16.51 -13.78 -14.74
N GLU A 363 -17.54 -12.93 -14.81
CA GLU A 363 -17.79 -12.05 -15.95
C GLU A 363 -16.86 -10.83 -15.91
N MET A 364 -16.37 -10.33 -14.78
CA MET A 364 -15.29 -9.34 -14.76
C MET A 364 -13.94 -9.99 -14.93
N LYS A 365 -13.70 -11.25 -14.54
CA LYS A 365 -12.49 -11.96 -14.96
C LYS A 365 -12.57 -12.25 -16.46
N LYS A 366 -13.66 -12.80 -16.97
CA LYS A 366 -13.85 -13.02 -18.43
C LYS A 366 -13.93 -11.72 -19.21
N LYS A 367 -14.60 -10.65 -18.74
CA LYS A 367 -14.58 -9.33 -19.39
C LYS A 367 -13.28 -8.60 -19.16
N ALA A 368 -12.55 -8.74 -18.06
CA ALA A 368 -11.22 -8.15 -17.89
C ALA A 368 -10.14 -8.96 -18.63
N GLU A 369 -10.34 -10.25 -18.85
CA GLU A 369 -9.50 -11.12 -19.67
C GLU A 369 -9.82 -10.92 -21.16
N GLU A 370 -11.09 -10.66 -21.52
CA GLU A 370 -11.50 -10.20 -22.85
C GLU A 370 -11.16 -8.73 -23.10
N LEU A 371 -11.21 -7.83 -22.11
CA LEU A 371 -10.76 -6.42 -22.20
C LEU A 371 -9.22 -6.35 -22.17
N ARG A 372 -8.52 -7.23 -21.44
CA ARG A 372 -7.04 -7.40 -21.55
C ARG A 372 -6.63 -8.00 -22.90
N LYS A 373 -7.50 -8.80 -23.53
CA LYS A 373 -7.33 -9.28 -24.91
C LYS A 373 -7.80 -8.27 -25.97
N LYS A 374 -8.64 -7.29 -25.64
CA LYS A 374 -9.26 -6.33 -26.59
C LYS A 374 -8.89 -4.85 -26.39
N SER A 375 -8.08 -4.48 -25.40
CA SER A 375 -7.49 -3.13 -25.30
C SER A 375 -6.17 -3.07 -26.09
N PRO A 376 -6.10 -2.34 -27.21
CA PRO A 376 -4.88 -2.13 -27.97
C PRO A 376 -4.03 -0.98 -27.39
N GLU A 377 -3.79 -0.99 -26.08
CA GLU A 377 -2.74 -0.19 -25.45
C GLU A 377 -1.79 -1.15 -24.71
N ASN A 378 -0.65 -1.42 -25.36
CA ASN A 378 0.58 -2.04 -24.85
C ASN A 378 0.47 -2.85 -23.55
N GLN A 379 0.41 -4.19 -23.65
CA GLN A 379 0.75 -5.06 -22.53
C GLN A 379 2.21 -4.80 -22.11
N ARG A 380 2.41 -3.95 -21.09
CA ARG A 380 3.71 -3.74 -20.45
C ARG A 380 4.28 -5.09 -19.99
N GLY A 381 5.59 -5.29 -20.12
CA GLY A 381 6.21 -6.55 -19.74
C GLY A 381 5.77 -7.77 -20.56
N LYS A 382 5.25 -7.65 -21.79
CA LYS A 382 4.95 -8.83 -22.61
C LYS A 382 6.22 -9.67 -22.88
N LYS A 383 6.16 -10.99 -22.65
CA LYS A 383 7.23 -11.94 -23.03
C LYS A 383 7.26 -12.05 -24.56
N ASP A 384 8.15 -11.30 -25.20
CA ASP A 384 8.33 -11.27 -26.65
C ASP A 384 9.71 -11.84 -27.07
N GLU A 385 10.01 -11.83 -28.37
CA GLU A 385 11.29 -12.31 -28.89
C GLU A 385 12.49 -11.51 -28.37
N ILE A 386 12.30 -10.24 -28.01
CA ILE A 386 13.35 -9.38 -27.43
C ILE A 386 13.70 -9.88 -26.04
N VAL A 387 12.70 -10.24 -25.22
CA VAL A 387 12.92 -10.87 -23.90
C VAL A 387 13.67 -12.19 -24.04
N LEU A 388 13.26 -13.06 -24.96
CA LEU A 388 13.93 -14.35 -25.19
C LEU A 388 15.38 -14.16 -25.66
N THR A 389 15.63 -13.16 -26.49
CA THR A 389 16.99 -12.80 -26.93
C THR A 389 17.80 -12.23 -25.79
N GLY A 390 17.18 -11.43 -24.91
CA GLY A 390 17.80 -10.90 -23.69
C GLY A 390 18.21 -11.99 -22.71
N LEU A 391 17.37 -13.01 -22.48
CA LEU A 391 17.72 -14.16 -21.63
C LEU A 391 18.92 -14.93 -22.19
N LYS A 392 18.91 -15.23 -23.50
CA LYS A 392 20.05 -15.88 -24.16
C LYS A 392 21.32 -15.03 -24.11
N LEU A 393 21.19 -13.71 -24.21
CA LEU A 393 22.31 -12.78 -24.09
C LEU A 393 22.87 -12.77 -22.67
N LEU A 394 22.01 -12.74 -21.66
CA LEU A 394 22.40 -12.84 -20.24
C LEU A 394 23.11 -14.16 -19.97
N GLU A 395 22.64 -15.28 -20.51
CA GLU A 395 23.32 -16.57 -20.37
C GLU A 395 24.68 -16.59 -21.09
N LYS A 396 24.81 -15.95 -22.26
CA LYS A 396 26.11 -15.80 -22.93
C LYS A 396 27.09 -14.94 -22.14
N LEU A 397 26.59 -13.85 -21.55
CA LEU A 397 27.40 -12.98 -20.71
C LEU A 397 27.75 -13.68 -19.40
N PHE A 398 26.83 -14.40 -18.78
CA PHE A 398 26.96 -15.02 -17.46
C PHE A 398 26.56 -16.50 -17.54
N PRO A 399 27.42 -17.35 -18.14
CA PRO A 399 27.08 -18.76 -18.35
C PRO A 399 26.94 -19.50 -17.03
N GLN A 400 25.95 -20.40 -16.98
CA GLN A 400 25.54 -21.19 -15.82
C GLN A 400 25.08 -20.36 -14.61
N ALA A 401 24.75 -19.07 -14.81
CA ALA A 401 24.10 -18.28 -13.78
C ALA A 401 22.61 -18.66 -13.62
N GLY A 402 22.02 -19.30 -14.64
CA GLY A 402 20.65 -19.82 -14.60
C GLY A 402 19.62 -18.96 -15.35
N PHE A 403 20.03 -18.05 -16.22
CA PHE A 403 19.09 -17.22 -16.99
C PHE A 403 18.27 -18.03 -17.99
N ASP A 404 18.83 -19.11 -18.53
CA ASP A 404 18.10 -20.06 -19.39
C ASP A 404 16.93 -20.75 -18.66
N HIS A 405 16.99 -20.84 -17.33
CA HIS A 405 15.97 -21.46 -16.49
C HIS A 405 15.48 -20.48 -15.41
N ILE A 406 15.41 -19.19 -15.74
CA ILE A 406 15.03 -18.13 -14.79
C ILE A 406 13.68 -18.38 -14.11
N GLU A 407 12.79 -19.14 -14.75
CA GLU A 407 11.49 -19.55 -14.23
C GLU A 407 11.60 -20.44 -12.98
N SER A 408 12.72 -21.15 -12.80
CA SER A 408 13.00 -21.95 -11.61
C SER A 408 13.55 -21.14 -10.44
N MET A 409 13.69 -19.81 -10.59
CA MET A 409 14.23 -18.90 -9.56
C MET A 409 15.62 -19.35 -9.07
N PRO A 410 16.62 -19.44 -9.97
CA PRO A 410 17.97 -19.86 -9.58
C PRO A 410 18.57 -18.88 -8.58
N ASP A 411 19.39 -19.41 -7.67
CA ASP A 411 20.09 -18.59 -6.69
C ASP A 411 21.20 -17.77 -7.36
N MET A 412 20.96 -16.46 -7.48
CA MET A 412 21.89 -15.54 -8.13
C MET A 412 23.07 -15.16 -7.22
N TYR A 413 22.97 -15.35 -5.90
CA TYR A 413 23.99 -14.88 -4.96
C TYR A 413 25.36 -15.56 -5.14
N PRO A 414 25.47 -16.92 -5.14
CA PRO A 414 26.75 -17.60 -5.30
C PRO A 414 27.51 -17.21 -6.56
N TYR A 415 26.79 -16.91 -7.64
CA TYR A 415 27.38 -16.56 -8.92
C TYR A 415 27.83 -15.10 -8.96
N PHE A 416 26.98 -14.17 -8.51
CA PHE A 416 27.19 -12.75 -8.72
C PHE A 416 27.92 -12.03 -7.57
N GLN A 417 27.96 -12.60 -6.36
CA GLN A 417 28.68 -11.98 -5.24
C GLN A 417 30.17 -11.71 -5.56
N PRO A 418 30.95 -12.62 -6.16
CA PRO A 418 32.37 -12.35 -6.50
C PRO A 418 32.56 -11.37 -7.63
N ILE A 419 31.53 -11.19 -8.45
CA ILE A 419 31.60 -10.31 -9.62
C ILE A 419 31.34 -8.87 -9.17
N TYR A 420 30.40 -8.67 -8.26
CA TYR A 420 29.86 -7.35 -7.92
C TYR A 420 30.07 -6.91 -6.48
N ASP A 421 30.45 -7.82 -5.59
CA ASP A 421 30.64 -7.56 -4.16
C ASP A 421 29.46 -6.78 -3.55
N PHE A 422 28.25 -7.36 -3.64
CA PHE A 422 27.06 -6.72 -3.10
C PHE A 422 27.17 -6.55 -1.58
N ARG A 423 26.60 -5.46 -1.07
CA ARG A 423 26.50 -5.22 0.37
C ARG A 423 25.64 -6.27 1.08
N ASP A 424 25.92 -6.42 2.37
CA ASP A 424 25.12 -7.23 3.28
C ASP A 424 23.63 -6.85 3.20
N GLY A 425 22.79 -7.88 3.11
CA GLY A 425 21.37 -7.79 2.77
C GLY A 425 21.05 -8.60 1.50
N TYR A 426 21.92 -8.56 0.49
CA TYR A 426 21.76 -9.37 -0.73
C TYR A 426 22.01 -10.86 -0.48
N ASN A 427 23.03 -11.18 0.32
CA ASN A 427 23.33 -12.52 0.84
C ASN A 427 22.18 -13.16 1.61
N LEU A 428 21.33 -12.34 2.25
CA LEU A 428 20.24 -12.82 3.09
C LEU A 428 19.00 -13.22 2.31
N LEU A 429 18.83 -12.73 1.07
CA LEU A 429 17.64 -12.98 0.25
C LEU A 429 17.48 -14.46 -0.06
N ASP A 430 16.28 -15.00 0.20
CA ASP A 430 15.88 -16.33 -0.27
C ASP A 430 15.94 -16.39 -1.82
N PRO A 431 16.42 -17.48 -2.44
CA PRO A 431 16.42 -17.61 -3.90
C PRO A 431 15.04 -17.46 -4.54
N LEU A 432 13.98 -17.85 -3.82
CA LEU A 432 12.59 -17.69 -4.26
C LEU A 432 12.06 -16.26 -4.06
N ASN A 433 12.84 -15.37 -3.44
CA ASN A 433 12.51 -13.95 -3.35
C ASN A 433 12.84 -13.27 -4.71
N PRO A 434 11.83 -12.75 -5.44
CA PRO A 434 12.04 -12.13 -6.75
C PRO A 434 12.94 -10.89 -6.75
N LEU A 435 13.20 -10.30 -5.59
CA LEU A 435 14.16 -9.20 -5.48
C LEU A 435 15.60 -9.63 -5.78
N GLN A 436 15.97 -10.90 -5.58
CA GLN A 436 17.33 -11.34 -5.82
C GLN A 436 17.70 -11.21 -7.31
N ILE A 437 16.82 -11.70 -8.18
CA ILE A 437 16.94 -11.55 -9.63
C ILE A 437 16.82 -10.08 -10.04
N THR A 438 15.89 -9.34 -9.42
CA THR A 438 15.69 -7.91 -9.70
C THR A 438 16.95 -7.09 -9.44
N VAL A 439 17.58 -7.23 -8.28
CA VAL A 439 18.80 -6.51 -7.89
C VAL A 439 19.98 -6.89 -8.77
N THR A 440 20.08 -8.17 -9.15
CA THR A 440 21.10 -8.65 -10.10
C THR A 440 20.95 -7.95 -11.46
N LEU A 441 19.73 -7.93 -12.01
CA LEU A 441 19.45 -7.26 -13.28
C LEU A 441 19.66 -5.74 -13.19
N LEU A 442 19.29 -5.11 -12.07
CA LEU A 442 19.57 -3.69 -11.83
C LEU A 442 21.06 -3.38 -11.95
N ARG A 443 21.92 -4.21 -11.34
CA ARG A 443 23.38 -4.04 -11.38
C ARG A 443 23.98 -4.29 -12.77
N ILE A 444 23.51 -5.30 -13.49
CA ILE A 444 23.93 -5.56 -14.87
C ILE A 444 23.56 -4.38 -15.79
N ILE A 445 22.35 -3.82 -15.63
CA ILE A 445 21.89 -2.65 -16.39
C ILE A 445 22.69 -1.40 -16.01
N GLU A 446 23.03 -1.23 -14.74
CA GLU A 446 23.90 -0.15 -14.26
C GLU A 446 25.27 -0.17 -14.95
N ASP A 447 25.90 -1.35 -15.06
CA ASP A 447 27.16 -1.53 -15.79
C ASP A 447 27.02 -1.12 -17.28
N LEU A 448 25.92 -1.46 -17.95
CA LEU A 448 25.64 -1.04 -19.34
C LEU A 448 25.46 0.47 -19.45
N PHE A 449 24.79 1.09 -18.48
CA PHE A 449 24.51 2.52 -18.48
C PHE A 449 25.78 3.37 -18.39
N GLN A 450 26.84 2.85 -17.76
CA GLN A 450 28.15 3.51 -17.79
C GLN A 450 28.66 3.72 -19.23
N GLY A 451 28.47 2.74 -20.11
CA GLY A 451 28.82 2.89 -21.54
C GLY A 451 27.82 3.77 -22.30
N LEU A 452 26.53 3.69 -21.97
CA LEU A 452 25.50 4.52 -22.63
C LEU A 452 25.67 6.01 -22.34
N ARG A 453 26.25 6.40 -21.20
CA ARG A 453 26.54 7.82 -20.87
C ARG A 453 27.49 8.50 -21.87
N ASN A 454 28.32 7.72 -22.57
CA ASN A 454 29.24 8.20 -23.60
C ASN A 454 28.59 8.32 -25.00
N ILE A 455 27.31 7.97 -25.13
CA ILE A 455 26.53 8.11 -26.36
C ILE A 455 25.86 9.48 -26.38
N ILE A 456 25.92 10.15 -27.54
CA ILE A 456 25.29 11.45 -27.75
C ILE A 456 23.85 11.22 -28.21
N PHE A 457 22.92 11.22 -27.25
CA PHE A 457 21.48 11.18 -27.54
C PHE A 457 20.99 12.57 -27.93
N THR A 458 20.38 12.69 -29.11
CA THR A 458 19.72 13.92 -29.53
C THR A 458 18.30 13.87 -28.98
N GLU A 459 18.01 14.60 -27.91
CA GLU A 459 16.62 14.80 -27.45
C GLU A 459 15.84 15.40 -28.64
N GLU A 460 14.83 14.69 -29.14
CA GLU A 460 13.84 15.32 -30.00
C GLU A 460 13.10 16.32 -29.10
N ASP A 461 13.25 17.61 -29.38
CA ASP A 461 12.37 18.64 -28.87
C ASP A 461 11.01 18.40 -29.56
N ASP A 462 10.28 17.39 -29.08
CA ASP A 462 8.98 17.02 -29.59
C ASP A 462 8.02 18.13 -29.23
N GLY A 463 7.92 19.12 -30.11
CA GLY A 463 6.84 20.10 -30.21
C GLY A 463 5.47 19.46 -30.47
N SER A 464 5.24 18.22 -30.00
CA SER A 464 3.97 17.53 -29.97
C SER A 464 3.63 17.19 -28.52
N GLY A 465 2.46 17.62 -28.06
CA GLY A 465 1.98 17.46 -26.68
C GLY A 465 1.67 16.02 -26.29
N SER A 466 2.65 15.12 -26.31
CA SER A 466 2.56 13.78 -25.75
C SER A 466 3.13 13.77 -24.32
N LYS A 467 2.40 13.15 -23.39
CA LYS A 467 2.66 13.15 -21.94
C LYS A 467 3.85 12.25 -21.53
N GLN A 468 5.00 12.28 -22.21
CA GLN A 468 6.19 11.61 -21.68
C GLN A 468 6.98 12.58 -20.78
N THR A 469 6.91 12.35 -19.47
CA THR A 469 7.46 13.23 -18.42
C THR A 469 8.85 12.82 -17.91
N ASP A 470 9.50 11.77 -18.45
CA ASP A 470 10.86 11.36 -18.05
C ASP A 470 11.88 11.66 -19.15
N LYS A 471 13.13 11.89 -18.76
CA LYS A 471 14.26 12.09 -19.69
C LYS A 471 15.26 10.94 -19.58
N LEU A 472 15.81 10.51 -20.71
CA LEU A 472 16.80 9.42 -20.75
C LEU A 472 18.04 9.75 -19.90
N SER A 473 18.55 10.98 -19.97
CA SER A 473 19.68 11.46 -19.16
C SER A 473 19.42 11.35 -17.66
N THR A 474 18.23 11.73 -17.19
CA THR A 474 17.80 11.58 -15.80
C THR A 474 17.77 10.11 -15.39
N VAL A 475 17.19 9.23 -16.21
CA VAL A 475 17.11 7.80 -15.91
C VAL A 475 18.50 7.17 -15.81
N LEU A 476 19.41 7.48 -16.74
CA LEU A 476 20.79 6.95 -16.73
C LEU A 476 21.58 7.42 -15.49
N ASN A 477 21.31 8.62 -14.99
CA ASN A 477 22.00 9.19 -13.82
C ASN A 477 21.46 8.65 -12.50
N GLU A 478 20.14 8.48 -12.39
CA GLU A 478 19.48 8.06 -11.15
C GLU A 478 19.26 6.55 -11.04
N TRP A 479 19.70 5.74 -12.02
CA TRP A 479 19.45 4.30 -12.02
C TRP A 479 20.02 3.58 -10.79
N SER A 480 21.21 3.97 -10.33
CA SER A 480 21.87 3.36 -9.17
C SER A 480 21.08 3.52 -7.88
N VAL A 481 20.20 4.53 -7.78
CA VAL A 481 19.36 4.80 -6.60
C VAL A 481 18.48 3.59 -6.23
N TYR A 482 17.97 2.85 -7.22
CA TYR A 482 17.14 1.67 -6.95
C TYR A 482 17.90 0.59 -6.19
N ARG A 483 19.20 0.42 -6.48
CA ARG A 483 20.08 -0.51 -5.77
C ARG A 483 20.62 0.10 -4.48
N GLU A 484 21.27 1.25 -4.55
CA GLU A 484 22.05 1.78 -3.42
C GLU A 484 21.20 2.41 -2.32
N GLU A 485 20.10 3.09 -2.67
CA GLU A 485 19.25 3.76 -1.70
C GLU A 485 18.03 2.92 -1.33
N LEU A 486 17.25 2.49 -2.33
CA LEU A 486 16.01 1.77 -2.07
C LEU A 486 16.25 0.32 -1.65
N PHE A 487 17.23 -0.36 -2.25
CA PHE A 487 17.56 -1.73 -1.85
C PHE A 487 18.55 -1.73 -0.69
N GLU A 488 19.81 -1.36 -0.87
CA GLU A 488 20.86 -1.55 0.15
C GLU A 488 20.57 -0.81 1.47
N LYS A 489 20.33 0.52 1.42
CA LYS A 489 20.15 1.34 2.63
C LYS A 489 18.77 1.22 3.28
N GLN A 490 17.70 1.01 2.51
CA GLN A 490 16.35 0.96 3.07
C GLN A 490 15.88 -0.47 3.32
N TYR A 491 15.94 -1.31 2.28
CA TYR A 491 15.45 -2.68 2.35
C TYR A 491 16.45 -3.63 3.03
N GLY A 492 17.72 -3.60 2.59
CA GLY A 492 18.80 -4.48 3.02
C GLY A 492 19.15 -4.29 4.50
N ASP A 493 19.27 -3.04 4.95
CA ASP A 493 19.47 -2.74 6.38
C ASP A 493 18.31 -3.26 7.24
N GLN A 494 17.05 -3.07 6.83
CA GLN A 494 15.89 -3.59 7.55
C GLN A 494 15.84 -5.12 7.55
N LEU A 495 16.20 -5.75 6.44
CA LEU A 495 16.25 -7.20 6.31
C LEU A 495 17.32 -7.79 7.24
N ARG A 496 18.52 -7.19 7.28
CA ARG A 496 19.61 -7.61 8.18
C ARG A 496 19.19 -7.50 9.63
N ASP A 497 18.58 -6.38 10.01
CA ASP A 497 18.11 -6.16 11.39
C ASP A 497 17.02 -7.18 11.76
N PHE A 498 16.09 -7.47 10.84
CA PHE A 498 15.06 -8.48 11.03
C PHE A 498 15.66 -9.87 11.22
N VAL A 499 16.55 -10.28 10.32
CA VAL A 499 17.18 -11.61 10.33
C VAL A 499 18.05 -11.81 11.58
N SER A 500 18.80 -10.78 11.99
CA SER A 500 19.64 -10.84 13.19
C SER A 500 18.80 -10.98 14.46
N GLN A 501 17.66 -10.28 14.52
CA GLN A 501 16.73 -10.37 15.66
C GLN A 501 16.01 -11.71 15.69
N GLU A 502 15.58 -12.24 14.55
CA GLU A 502 15.01 -13.58 14.45
C GLU A 502 15.99 -14.67 14.88
N TYR A 503 17.24 -14.59 14.45
CA TYR A 503 18.27 -15.55 14.87
C TYR A 503 18.53 -15.48 16.38
N SER A 504 18.49 -14.28 16.96
CA SER A 504 18.74 -14.09 18.39
C SER A 504 17.52 -14.44 19.26
N GLN A 505 16.31 -14.33 18.71
CA GLN A 505 15.04 -14.49 19.43
C GLN A 505 14.08 -15.32 18.56
N GLY A 506 13.97 -16.62 18.83
CA GLY A 506 13.20 -17.56 17.99
C GLY A 506 11.70 -17.23 17.80
N ASP A 507 11.11 -16.39 18.67
CA ASP A 507 9.70 -15.96 18.56
C ASP A 507 9.53 -14.56 17.92
N PHE A 508 10.61 -13.93 17.46
CA PHE A 508 10.61 -12.52 17.06
C PHE A 508 9.68 -12.22 15.90
N LYS A 509 9.63 -13.06 14.86
CA LYS A 509 8.71 -12.97 13.72
C LYS A 509 7.24 -12.98 14.13
N SER A 510 6.92 -13.63 15.25
CA SER A 510 5.54 -13.66 15.79
C SER A 510 5.18 -12.41 16.60
N SER A 511 6.19 -11.69 17.09
CA SER A 511 6.04 -10.47 17.88
C SER A 511 5.41 -9.32 17.08
N LEU A 512 4.79 -8.36 17.77
CA LEU A 512 4.21 -7.17 17.12
C LEU A 512 5.27 -6.35 16.36
N PHE A 513 6.47 -6.26 16.93
CA PHE A 513 7.57 -5.52 16.34
C PHE A 513 8.14 -6.22 15.11
N GLY A 514 8.37 -7.54 15.18
CA GLY A 514 8.76 -8.36 14.03
C GLY A 514 7.73 -8.29 12.89
N LYS A 515 6.44 -8.44 13.20
CA LYS A 515 5.35 -8.27 12.21
C LYS A 515 5.36 -6.89 11.56
N LYS A 516 5.72 -5.83 12.29
CA LYS A 516 5.81 -4.47 11.76
C LYS A 516 6.95 -4.32 10.77
N ILE A 517 8.15 -4.80 11.10
CA ILE A 517 9.30 -4.77 10.18
C ILE A 517 8.99 -5.61 8.94
N LEU A 518 8.45 -6.82 9.14
CA LEU A 518 8.09 -7.72 8.05
C LEU A 518 7.06 -7.11 7.10
N THR A 519 6.04 -6.45 7.65
CA THR A 519 5.04 -5.70 6.88
C THR A 519 5.71 -4.59 6.07
N ASN A 520 6.68 -3.87 6.64
CA ASN A 520 7.41 -2.82 5.93
C ASN A 520 8.23 -3.37 4.76
N ILE A 521 8.99 -4.44 4.97
CA ILE A 521 9.77 -5.14 3.94
C ILE A 521 8.87 -5.57 2.77
N LEU A 522 7.71 -6.18 3.06
CA LEU A 522 6.75 -6.60 2.04
C LEU A 522 6.16 -5.43 1.25
N TRP A 523 5.83 -4.33 1.93
CA TRP A 523 5.34 -3.12 1.25
C TRP A 523 6.42 -2.42 0.41
N GLN A 524 7.67 -2.35 0.90
CA GLN A 524 8.79 -1.82 0.12
C GLN A 524 9.04 -2.65 -1.15
N THR A 525 8.96 -3.99 -1.03
CA THR A 525 9.03 -4.91 -2.19
C THR A 525 8.00 -4.50 -3.24
N LYS A 526 6.74 -4.30 -2.81
CA LYS A 526 5.64 -3.93 -3.71
C LYS A 526 5.78 -2.55 -4.32
N PHE A 527 6.13 -1.54 -3.52
CA PHE A 527 6.13 -0.15 -3.95
C PHE A 527 7.32 0.21 -4.84
N ASN A 528 8.51 -0.26 -4.47
CA ASN A 528 9.74 0.21 -5.08
C ASN A 528 10.16 -0.66 -6.27
N PHE A 529 9.84 -1.95 -6.23
CA PHE A 529 10.38 -2.93 -7.17
C PHE A 529 9.29 -3.67 -7.94
N LEU A 530 8.31 -4.26 -7.26
CA LEU A 530 7.42 -5.29 -7.82
C LEU A 530 5.93 -4.90 -7.67
N PRO A 531 5.33 -4.16 -8.63
CA PRO A 531 4.00 -3.58 -8.47
C PRO A 531 2.88 -4.61 -8.33
N HIS A 532 3.04 -5.80 -8.92
CA HIS A 532 2.08 -6.90 -8.84
C HIS A 532 2.33 -7.85 -7.67
N PHE A 533 3.25 -7.52 -6.76
CA PHE A 533 3.54 -8.37 -5.60
C PHE A 533 2.34 -8.41 -4.65
N GLU A 534 1.84 -9.60 -4.38
CA GLU A 534 0.70 -9.85 -3.48
C GLU A 534 1.18 -10.58 -2.23
N PHE A 535 0.69 -10.15 -1.07
CA PHE A 535 1.05 -10.74 0.22
C PHE A 535 -0.09 -10.56 1.22
N GLU A 536 -0.13 -11.43 2.22
CA GLU A 536 -1.07 -11.29 3.34
C GLU A 536 -0.63 -10.15 4.24
N GLN A 537 -1.51 -9.15 4.40
CA GLN A 537 -1.21 -8.00 5.24
C GLN A 537 -1.25 -8.42 6.72
N LEU A 538 -0.06 -8.54 7.32
CA LEU A 538 0.12 -9.00 8.72
C LEU A 538 -0.40 -8.01 9.77
N LEU A 539 -0.39 -6.70 9.44
CA LEU A 539 -0.89 -5.62 10.27
C LEU A 539 -1.79 -4.68 9.46
N LEU A 540 -2.89 -4.22 10.06
CA LEU A 540 -3.84 -3.29 9.43
C LEU A 540 -3.20 -1.96 8.98
N GLU A 541 -2.12 -1.55 9.65
CA GLU A 541 -1.38 -0.34 9.31
C GLU A 541 -0.55 -0.55 8.04
N LYS A 542 -0.86 0.24 7.02
CA LYS A 542 -0.08 0.30 5.78
C LYS A 542 1.01 1.36 5.95
N PRO A 543 2.31 1.01 5.79
CA PRO A 543 3.38 1.99 5.80
C PRO A 543 3.19 2.97 4.64
N GLN A 544 3.48 4.25 4.90
CA GLN A 544 3.45 5.29 3.88
C GLN A 544 4.61 5.05 2.91
N ASN A 545 4.36 5.22 1.61
CA ASN A 545 5.44 5.25 0.63
C ASN A 545 5.95 6.68 0.50
N ASP A 546 7.01 7.00 1.24
CA ASP A 546 7.64 8.33 1.21
C ASP A 546 8.75 8.45 0.14
N THR A 547 8.88 7.46 -0.76
CA THR A 547 9.90 7.51 -1.80
C THR A 547 9.59 8.62 -2.80
N LYS A 548 10.51 9.59 -2.93
CA LYS A 548 10.47 10.64 -3.95
C LYS A 548 10.79 10.15 -5.37
N TYR A 549 11.33 8.94 -5.49
CA TYR A 549 11.78 8.38 -6.76
C TYR A 549 10.61 7.81 -7.55
N ARG A 550 10.71 7.90 -8.89
CA ARG A 550 9.73 7.29 -9.77
C ARG A 550 9.79 5.76 -9.60
N PRO A 551 8.65 5.05 -9.59
CA PRO A 551 8.65 3.59 -9.49
C PRO A 551 9.47 2.92 -10.60
N LEU A 552 10.23 1.87 -10.25
CA LEU A 552 11.10 1.13 -11.18
C LEU A 552 10.33 0.58 -12.39
N CYS A 553 9.10 0.11 -12.15
CA CYS A 553 8.18 -0.39 -13.17
C CYS A 553 7.90 0.63 -14.29
N MET A 554 7.83 1.92 -13.96
CA MET A 554 7.59 2.98 -14.95
C MET A 554 8.87 3.35 -15.71
N ARG A 555 10.03 3.28 -15.05
CA ARG A 555 11.33 3.59 -15.70
C ARG A 555 11.78 2.49 -16.66
N THR A 556 11.57 1.23 -16.29
CA THR A 556 11.85 0.07 -17.16
C THR A 556 10.98 0.10 -18.43
N ASP A 557 9.69 0.38 -18.28
CA ASP A 557 8.76 0.54 -19.41
C ASP A 557 9.20 1.69 -20.33
N PHE A 558 9.53 2.86 -19.76
CA PHE A 558 10.05 4.01 -20.51
C PHE A 558 11.30 3.66 -21.30
N LEU A 559 12.32 3.09 -20.64
CA LEU A 559 13.58 2.71 -21.29
C LEU A 559 13.38 1.71 -22.42
N ARG A 560 12.51 0.71 -22.21
CA ARG A 560 12.19 -0.28 -23.25
C ARG A 560 11.58 0.41 -24.47
N HIS A 561 10.62 1.31 -24.30
CA HIS A 561 10.03 2.05 -25.41
C HIS A 561 11.05 2.94 -26.13
N THR A 562 11.84 3.71 -25.39
CA THR A 562 12.86 4.61 -25.95
C THR A 562 13.93 3.84 -26.71
N PHE A 563 14.53 2.80 -26.13
CA PHE A 563 15.54 2.01 -26.82
C PHE A 563 14.96 1.19 -27.97
N MET A 564 13.70 0.77 -27.92
CA MET A 564 13.04 0.10 -29.05
C MET A 564 12.86 1.04 -30.23
N ALA A 565 12.43 2.28 -30.00
CA ALA A 565 12.34 3.31 -31.03
C ALA A 565 13.71 3.59 -31.68
N ILE A 566 14.73 3.80 -30.85
CA ILE A 566 16.11 4.04 -31.33
C ILE A 566 16.63 2.81 -32.09
N SER A 567 16.43 1.59 -31.59
CA SER A 567 16.86 0.36 -32.26
C SER A 567 16.23 0.21 -33.63
N LYS A 568 14.93 0.51 -33.77
CA LYS A 568 14.23 0.47 -35.07
C LYS A 568 14.84 1.46 -36.06
N ASN A 569 15.17 2.67 -35.59
CA ASN A 569 15.84 3.68 -36.41
C ASN A 569 17.24 3.22 -36.83
N ILE A 570 18.00 2.59 -35.93
CA ILE A 570 19.31 2.00 -36.24
C ILE A 570 19.17 0.93 -37.33
N ASP A 571 18.22 -0.01 -37.18
CA ASP A 571 18.03 -1.11 -38.13
C ASP A 571 17.65 -0.61 -39.53
N ALA A 572 16.86 0.46 -39.63
CA ALA A 572 16.45 1.04 -40.91
C ALA A 572 17.64 1.57 -41.75
N VAL A 573 18.71 2.02 -41.10
CA VAL A 573 19.89 2.61 -41.78
C VAL A 573 21.18 1.80 -41.61
N ALA A 574 21.13 0.65 -40.94
CA ALA A 574 22.31 -0.16 -40.60
C ALA A 574 23.13 -0.60 -41.82
N ALA A 575 22.45 -0.97 -42.93
CA ALA A 575 23.13 -1.42 -44.14
C ALA A 575 24.02 -0.35 -44.78
N LYS A 576 23.71 0.93 -44.55
CA LYS A 576 24.44 2.08 -45.13
C LYS A 576 25.20 2.89 -44.09
N GLN A 577 25.15 2.51 -42.81
CA GLN A 577 25.65 3.29 -41.68
C GLN A 577 25.22 4.77 -41.75
N GLY A 578 23.94 4.99 -42.07
CA GLY A 578 23.37 6.33 -42.24
C GLY A 578 23.11 7.08 -40.92
N LEU A 579 22.60 8.31 -41.01
CA LEU A 579 22.17 9.07 -39.85
C LEU A 579 21.02 8.37 -39.11
N VAL A 580 21.09 8.30 -37.79
CA VAL A 580 20.06 7.68 -36.93
C VAL A 580 19.36 8.76 -36.14
N LEU A 581 18.03 8.78 -36.22
CA LEU A 581 17.22 9.68 -35.41
C LEU A 581 17.29 9.28 -33.93
N GLY A 582 17.65 10.23 -33.06
CA GLY A 582 17.80 10.04 -31.61
C GLY A 582 19.24 9.79 -31.12
N VAL A 583 20.20 9.52 -32.01
CA VAL A 583 21.61 9.26 -31.64
C VAL A 583 22.57 9.84 -32.69
N SER A 584 23.49 10.72 -32.29
CA SER A 584 24.45 11.34 -33.23
C SER A 584 25.62 10.43 -33.61
N ASN A 585 26.09 9.58 -32.70
CA ASN A 585 27.30 8.74 -32.89
C ASN A 585 27.02 7.22 -32.81
N PRO A 586 26.02 6.67 -33.52
CA PRO A 586 25.60 5.26 -33.38
C PRO A 586 26.65 4.25 -33.90
N TRP A 587 27.43 4.63 -34.90
CA TRP A 587 28.43 3.74 -35.53
C TRP A 587 29.82 3.85 -34.91
N ALA A 588 30.00 4.81 -33.99
CA ALA A 588 31.24 4.91 -33.23
C ALA A 588 31.39 3.68 -32.32
N LYS A 589 32.64 3.34 -32.03
CA LYS A 589 32.96 2.30 -31.06
C LYS A 589 32.43 2.72 -29.69
N TYR A 590 31.79 1.81 -28.96
CA TYR A 590 31.38 2.14 -27.59
C TYR A 590 32.60 2.31 -26.68
N GLU A 591 32.46 3.15 -25.66
CA GLU A 591 33.51 3.43 -24.69
C GLU A 591 32.95 3.35 -23.28
N PHE A 592 33.66 2.65 -22.40
CA PHE A 592 33.38 2.59 -20.98
C PHE A 592 34.54 3.28 -20.27
N ASP A 593 34.24 4.31 -19.48
CA ASP A 593 35.27 5.08 -18.75
C ASP A 593 36.07 4.18 -17.80
N ILE A 594 35.37 3.21 -17.19
CA ILE A 594 35.95 2.21 -16.30
C ILE A 594 35.53 0.81 -16.78
N PRO A 595 36.49 -0.10 -17.03
CA PRO A 595 36.16 -1.48 -17.39
C PRO A 595 35.44 -2.21 -16.24
N ASN A 596 34.15 -2.50 -16.45
CA ASN A 596 33.31 -3.26 -15.54
C ASN A 596 33.13 -4.72 -16.00
N ALA A 597 32.35 -5.51 -15.26
CA ALA A 597 32.19 -6.93 -15.55
C ALA A 597 31.51 -7.16 -16.92
N VAL A 598 30.48 -6.37 -17.23
CA VAL A 598 29.76 -6.45 -18.50
C VAL A 598 30.62 -5.98 -19.67
N SER A 599 31.33 -4.86 -19.54
CA SER A 599 32.13 -4.30 -20.63
C SER A 599 33.27 -5.22 -21.05
N LYS A 600 33.98 -5.83 -20.09
CA LYS A 600 35.01 -6.84 -20.37
C LYS A 600 34.45 -8.04 -21.15
N ARG A 601 33.23 -8.47 -20.84
CA ARG A 601 32.57 -9.61 -21.48
C ARG A 601 32.02 -9.23 -22.86
N LEU A 602 31.45 -8.03 -23.01
CA LEU A 602 31.03 -7.49 -24.30
C LEU A 602 32.19 -7.29 -25.26
N ASP A 603 33.34 -6.81 -24.78
CA ASP A 603 34.54 -6.62 -25.60
C ASP A 603 35.02 -7.91 -26.25
N VAL A 604 34.90 -9.03 -25.54
CA VAL A 604 35.22 -10.36 -26.05
C VAL A 604 34.17 -10.82 -27.06
N LEU A 605 32.88 -10.68 -26.75
CA LEU A 605 31.78 -11.14 -27.61
C LEU A 605 31.65 -10.35 -28.91
N LEU A 606 31.85 -9.03 -28.86
CA LEU A 606 31.69 -8.11 -30.00
C LEU A 606 33.02 -7.84 -30.72
N GLY A 607 34.12 -8.41 -30.23
CA GLY A 607 35.44 -8.29 -30.84
C GLY A 607 35.94 -6.85 -30.81
N ALA A 608 35.91 -6.18 -29.65
CA ALA A 608 36.38 -4.80 -29.50
C ALA A 608 37.88 -4.63 -29.82
N LYS A 609 38.66 -5.72 -29.81
CA LYS A 609 40.08 -5.71 -30.22
C LYS A 609 40.32 -5.86 -31.72
N LYS A 610 39.27 -6.12 -32.52
CA LYS A 610 39.36 -6.21 -33.99
C LYS A 610 39.47 -4.83 -34.62
N SER A 611 39.85 -4.78 -35.89
CA SER A 611 39.91 -3.54 -36.67
C SER A 611 38.53 -2.87 -36.76
N ALA A 612 38.51 -1.56 -37.03
CA ALA A 612 37.26 -0.78 -37.06
C ALA A 612 36.23 -1.29 -38.09
N ALA A 613 36.67 -1.99 -39.14
CA ALA A 613 35.79 -2.56 -40.16
C ALA A 613 35.19 -3.93 -39.76
N GLU A 614 35.80 -4.63 -38.80
CA GLU A 614 35.42 -6.00 -38.41
C GLU A 614 34.85 -6.08 -36.99
N THR A 615 34.86 -4.97 -36.25
CA THR A 615 34.35 -4.92 -34.88
C THR A 615 32.85 -4.69 -34.85
N ALA A 616 32.15 -5.50 -34.05
CA ALA A 616 30.74 -5.28 -33.75
C ALA A 616 30.57 -4.42 -32.49
N ALA A 617 31.64 -3.88 -31.92
CA ALA A 617 31.64 -3.12 -30.67
C ALA A 617 31.19 -1.66 -30.87
N THR A 618 30.01 -1.44 -31.45
CA THR A 618 29.47 -0.10 -31.76
C THR A 618 28.44 0.36 -30.73
N ASN A 619 28.23 1.68 -30.62
CA ASN A 619 27.18 2.29 -29.80
C ASN A 619 25.79 1.75 -30.17
N ALA A 620 25.54 1.51 -31.45
CA ALA A 620 24.33 0.89 -31.95
C ALA A 620 24.08 -0.49 -31.32
N ASN A 621 25.11 -1.34 -31.25
CA ASN A 621 24.98 -2.66 -30.63
C ASN A 621 24.88 -2.56 -29.09
N LEU A 622 25.57 -1.62 -28.46
CA LEU A 622 25.41 -1.38 -27.02
C LEU A 622 23.96 -1.01 -26.66
N ILE A 623 23.31 -0.16 -27.47
CA ILE A 623 21.89 0.19 -27.31
C ILE A 623 20.99 -1.04 -27.47
N LYS A 624 21.21 -1.86 -28.51
CA LYS A 624 20.44 -3.09 -28.75
C LYS A 624 20.58 -4.12 -27.62
N TYR A 625 21.79 -4.31 -27.12
CA TYR A 625 22.07 -5.21 -26.01
C TYR A 625 21.41 -4.69 -24.72
N SER A 626 21.47 -3.38 -24.49
CA SER A 626 20.77 -2.72 -23.38
C SER A 626 19.26 -2.87 -23.48
N LEU A 627 18.67 -2.69 -24.67
CA LEU A 627 17.25 -2.95 -24.92
C LEU A 627 16.86 -4.38 -24.55
N CYS A 628 17.65 -5.37 -24.97
CA CYS A 628 17.35 -6.78 -24.70
C CYS A 628 17.34 -7.06 -23.18
N ILE A 629 18.34 -6.57 -22.44
CA ILE A 629 18.47 -6.82 -20.99
C ILE A 629 17.42 -6.02 -20.20
N VAL A 630 17.18 -4.76 -20.56
CA VAL A 630 16.10 -3.95 -19.95
C VAL A 630 14.74 -4.58 -20.22
N SER A 631 14.52 -5.18 -21.39
CA SER A 631 13.27 -5.87 -21.70
C SER A 631 13.04 -7.10 -20.83
N VAL A 632 14.12 -7.82 -20.43
CA VAL A 632 14.01 -8.91 -19.45
C VAL A 632 13.54 -8.38 -18.10
N LEU A 633 14.09 -7.26 -17.62
CA LEU A 633 13.66 -6.64 -16.37
C LEU A 633 12.21 -6.09 -16.46
N ASP A 634 11.85 -5.48 -17.59
CA ASP A 634 10.47 -5.03 -17.87
C ASP A 634 9.49 -6.21 -17.83
N TRP A 635 9.81 -7.33 -18.49
CA TRP A 635 9.01 -8.55 -18.40
C TRP A 635 8.94 -9.10 -16.98
N TRP A 636 10.07 -9.16 -16.27
CA TRP A 636 10.14 -9.68 -14.92
C TRP A 636 9.22 -8.94 -13.93
N ILE A 637 9.15 -7.61 -14.05
CA ILE A 637 8.46 -6.72 -13.10
C ILE A 637 7.06 -6.31 -13.57
N ASN A 638 6.88 -6.01 -14.86
CA ASN A 638 5.63 -5.44 -15.37
C ASN A 638 4.64 -6.50 -15.86
N ASN A 639 5.05 -7.77 -15.96
CA ASN A 639 4.15 -8.85 -16.32
C ASN A 639 3.55 -9.51 -15.07
N PRO A 640 2.22 -9.46 -14.86
CA PRO A 640 1.58 -10.16 -13.75
C PRO A 640 1.76 -11.69 -13.78
N GLU A 641 2.03 -12.27 -14.96
CA GLU A 641 2.26 -13.71 -15.16
C GLU A 641 3.75 -14.07 -15.11
N SER A 642 4.63 -13.12 -14.78
CA SER A 642 6.06 -13.36 -14.57
C SER A 642 6.29 -14.38 -13.43
N PRO A 643 7.33 -15.24 -13.51
CA PRO A 643 7.73 -16.10 -12.41
C PRO A 643 8.00 -15.34 -11.10
N ALA A 644 8.30 -14.05 -11.18
CA ALA A 644 8.46 -13.17 -10.02
C ALA A 644 7.27 -13.18 -9.05
N TYR A 645 6.07 -13.51 -9.54
CA TYR A 645 4.82 -13.49 -8.79
C TYR A 645 4.25 -14.89 -8.50
N ALA A 646 4.96 -15.95 -8.87
CA ALA A 646 4.47 -17.33 -8.73
C ALA A 646 4.59 -17.88 -7.30
N ASN A 647 5.56 -17.41 -6.52
CA ASN A 647 5.91 -17.96 -5.20
C ASN A 647 5.27 -17.18 -4.04
N SER A 648 5.24 -17.82 -2.87
CA SER A 648 4.73 -17.20 -1.65
C SER A 648 5.60 -16.02 -1.20
N ALA A 649 4.96 -14.90 -0.89
CA ALA A 649 5.59 -13.70 -0.32
C ALA A 649 6.28 -13.91 1.03
N ASN A 650 6.08 -15.07 1.68
CA ASN A 650 6.70 -15.39 2.98
C ASN A 650 8.17 -15.84 2.88
N LYS A 651 8.68 -16.06 1.66
CA LYS A 651 10.07 -16.44 1.37
C LYS A 651 10.93 -15.18 1.22
N ILE A 652 11.31 -14.59 2.34
CA ILE A 652 11.97 -13.28 2.38
C ILE A 652 13.48 -13.44 2.53
N TYR A 653 13.91 -14.25 3.50
CA TYR A 653 15.31 -14.54 3.79
C TYR A 653 15.57 -16.04 3.77
N ARG A 654 16.84 -16.40 3.56
CA ARG A 654 17.31 -17.79 3.53
C ARG A 654 17.14 -18.46 4.88
N ILE A 655 16.79 -19.74 4.84
CA ILE A 655 16.70 -20.59 6.01
C ILE A 655 17.74 -21.69 5.85
N ASN A 656 18.51 -21.94 6.91
CA ASN A 656 19.45 -23.06 6.95
C ASN A 656 18.67 -24.37 7.15
N GLU A 657 18.95 -25.37 6.32
CA GLU A 657 18.23 -26.64 6.32
C GLU A 657 18.55 -27.49 7.57
N GLU A 658 19.71 -27.28 8.21
CA GLU A 658 20.15 -28.08 9.36
C GLU A 658 19.50 -27.66 10.68
N ASP A 659 19.38 -26.35 10.93
CA ASP A 659 18.91 -25.79 12.20
C ASP A 659 17.53 -25.10 12.07
N GLY A 660 17.01 -24.91 10.85
CA GLY A 660 15.75 -24.21 10.57
C GLY A 660 15.80 -22.70 10.87
N GLY A 661 16.97 -22.17 11.23
CA GLY A 661 17.20 -20.76 11.54
C GLY A 661 17.59 -19.95 10.29
N PRO A 662 17.72 -18.62 10.42
CA PRO A 662 18.19 -17.79 9.31
C PRO A 662 19.60 -18.17 8.84
N ALA A 663 19.79 -18.34 7.53
CA ALA A 663 21.11 -18.49 6.92
C ALA A 663 21.66 -17.12 6.51
N PHE A 664 22.86 -16.78 6.99
CA PHE A 664 23.46 -15.47 6.73
C PHE A 664 24.23 -15.41 5.41
N SER A 665 24.60 -16.54 4.82
CA SER A 665 25.21 -16.62 3.50
C SER A 665 25.20 -18.06 2.99
N VAL A 666 25.59 -18.24 1.73
CA VAL A 666 25.87 -19.56 1.14
C VAL A 666 27.25 -19.53 0.48
N PRO A 667 27.90 -20.70 0.29
CA PRO A 667 29.17 -20.79 -0.39
C PRO A 667 29.12 -20.13 -1.77
N VAL A 668 30.15 -19.33 -2.04
CA VAL A 668 30.25 -18.53 -3.24
C VAL A 668 31.12 -19.25 -4.27
N ARG A 669 30.80 -19.10 -5.56
CA ARG A 669 31.55 -19.73 -6.65
C ARG A 669 32.85 -18.96 -6.95
N ASP A 670 33.80 -19.62 -7.60
CA ASP A 670 35.09 -19.03 -8.02
C ASP A 670 35.42 -19.28 -9.52
N ASP A 671 34.51 -19.93 -10.25
CA ASP A 671 34.73 -20.43 -11.61
C ASP A 671 34.13 -19.54 -12.71
N GLN A 672 33.48 -18.42 -12.37
CA GLN A 672 32.64 -17.64 -13.30
C GLN A 672 33.40 -17.13 -14.53
N ASN A 673 34.63 -16.63 -14.35
CA ASN A 673 35.45 -16.12 -15.46
C ASN A 673 35.96 -17.26 -16.35
N LYS A 674 36.20 -18.44 -15.78
CA LYS A 674 36.57 -19.64 -16.53
C LYS A 674 35.40 -20.12 -17.38
N LEU A 675 34.20 -20.18 -16.79
CA LEU A 675 32.97 -20.53 -17.50
C LEU A 675 32.71 -19.61 -18.69
N PHE A 676 32.91 -18.30 -18.52
CA PHE A 676 32.81 -17.33 -19.62
C PHE A 676 33.87 -17.58 -20.71
N ALA A 677 35.14 -17.79 -20.34
CA ALA A 677 36.17 -18.07 -21.33
C ALA A 677 35.90 -19.37 -22.11
N ASP A 678 35.43 -20.42 -21.43
CA ASP A 678 35.12 -21.71 -22.05
C ASP A 678 33.87 -21.64 -22.93
N SER A 679 32.85 -20.85 -22.55
CA SER A 679 31.67 -20.64 -23.40
C SER A 679 32.00 -19.90 -24.69
N VAL A 680 32.89 -18.90 -24.63
CA VAL A 680 33.39 -18.18 -25.81
C VAL A 680 34.20 -19.10 -26.73
N LYS A 681 35.09 -19.94 -26.18
CA LYS A 681 35.84 -20.93 -26.97
C LYS A 681 34.91 -21.93 -27.64
N ALA A 682 33.91 -22.44 -26.92
CA ALA A 682 32.93 -23.38 -27.46
C ALA A 682 32.08 -22.75 -28.59
N ALA A 683 31.76 -21.45 -28.48
CA ALA A 683 31.04 -20.73 -29.52
C ALA A 683 31.91 -20.43 -30.75
N ALA A 684 33.23 -20.28 -30.59
CA ALA A 684 34.17 -20.08 -31.70
C ALA A 684 34.55 -21.39 -32.42
N ALA A 685 34.32 -22.55 -31.78
CA ALA A 685 34.58 -23.87 -32.34
C ALA A 685 33.38 -24.47 -33.12
N LYS A 686 32.20 -23.84 -33.04
CA LYS A 686 31.01 -24.12 -33.84
C LYS A 686 30.94 -23.16 -35.01
#